data_AF-A0A0Q6JWM8-F1
#
_entry.id   AF-A0A0Q6JWM8-F1
#
_cell.length_a   1.000
_cell.length_b   1.000
_cell.length_c   1.000
_cell.angle_alpha   90.00
_cell.angle_beta   90.00
_cell.angle_gamma   90.00
#
_symmetry.space_group_name_H-M   'P 1'
#
loop_
_entity.id
_entity.type
_entity.pdbx_description
1 polymer ?
#
loop_
_entity_poly.entity_id
_entity_poly.type
_entity_poly.pdbx_seq_one_letter_code
_entity_poly.pdbx_strand_id
1 'polypeptide(L)'
;MMTGVTKVYPGVRALDAISFDVRPGEVHALVGENGSGKSTLIKSASGVLTPEEGTVLIGGTALAGSGVRRARQLGLMVAYQDTSLVEDLTVRQNVELSFHSVGETPPDDLDGLLARFDLPFGTGDTVRALGPGSRQLLEVAKAMAHNPLVLMLDEPTAALDMQYAEHLDGLVRASRDDGTAIVYVSHRLPEVRRLADRVTVIRDGVIQGTFDSGKWEVDDIVEMMVGAPTALEFPTRATRDGAAPERLKVFGLAGPGYGPIDISVEAGEIVGIAGAEGNGQREVLRGMIGIGRDKGDVSVDGAPIKRLSPPSALDAGISFQSGDRAAESVFLPLSVMANATTQLGSDAGPFGLALPGRLHSEFESAQASLGIVAASAHQPISALSGGNAQKAVLARAALRQVKVLMLDEPTQGVDAKARLDIYSLIADTADSGVAVVINSSDSSELAGLCDRVIVMSKGVAIEELRAPTTEAAIVRSFVGAVDVDEETVSLPIGPSWLGRALGRVSGQIPVAMLLVLLALVSFYTGTQSEIFWTPQNLANWLLLTLPLAFVALGQQYVMVSGGLDISVGSTMSLTVVICSLVLPDLSPGTLLVAVPVLLLAALVIGCLNAFLIERLKVNAIVATVATMAIIAGLAIVLRPKPEGSIAPGLNQMFSLGIGFIPAPFIVLVAIALGAEWWLQRRPAGLALRATGFDMESSRRVGQSVTRVRTVGLLVCSFGAVVGGIFLASQTGIGSNSVGAGYTLTCFAAVFLGGAVLTGGRGSFIGALLGALFLSLLNNVTPLLNIPDSTRQTIYGFILLIAVGTYAYAQRGRRRAEA
;
A
#
# COMPACT_ATOMS: atom_id res chain seq x y z
N MET A 1 -19.27 19.58 -15.35
CA MET A 1 -20.48 20.17 -14.76
C MET A 1 -21.21 19.10 -13.96
N MET A 2 -21.68 19.43 -12.77
CA MET A 2 -22.49 18.60 -11.89
C MET A 2 -23.78 19.35 -11.59
N THR A 3 -24.92 18.66 -11.62
CA THR A 3 -26.24 19.28 -11.40
C THR A 3 -27.04 18.46 -10.39
N GLY A 4 -27.40 19.07 -9.26
CA GLY A 4 -28.27 18.49 -8.24
C GLY A 4 -27.75 17.17 -7.65
N VAL A 5 -26.44 17.02 -7.48
CA VAL A 5 -25.81 15.77 -7.05
C VAL A 5 -26.00 15.56 -5.56
N THR A 6 -26.64 14.45 -5.20
CA THR A 6 -26.88 14.02 -3.81
C THR A 6 -26.13 12.72 -3.53
N LYS A 7 -25.42 12.66 -2.40
CA LYS A 7 -24.74 11.45 -1.93
C LYS A 7 -25.03 11.17 -0.45
N VAL A 8 -25.54 9.98 -0.14
CA VAL A 8 -25.90 9.57 1.22
C VAL A 8 -25.05 8.37 1.69
N TYR A 9 -24.56 8.45 2.92
CA TYR A 9 -23.95 7.34 3.66
C TYR A 9 -24.83 6.99 4.88
N PRO A 10 -24.66 5.81 5.50
CA PRO A 10 -25.37 5.49 6.73
C PRO A 10 -25.13 6.57 7.80
N GLY A 11 -26.18 7.28 8.19
CA GLY A 11 -26.15 8.33 9.22
C GLY A 11 -25.74 9.74 8.76
N VAL A 12 -25.33 9.95 7.51
CA VAL A 12 -24.93 11.29 7.03
C VAL A 12 -25.26 11.50 5.55
N ARG A 13 -25.85 12.65 5.21
CA ARG A 13 -25.96 13.13 3.82
C ARG A 13 -24.69 13.91 3.50
N ALA A 14 -23.79 13.31 2.72
CA ALA A 14 -22.47 13.88 2.45
C ALA A 14 -22.46 14.90 1.31
N LEU A 15 -23.42 14.83 0.39
CA LEU A 15 -23.72 15.89 -0.60
C LEU A 15 -25.24 16.04 -0.67
N ASP A 16 -25.72 17.28 -0.69
CA ASP A 16 -27.14 17.61 -0.77
C ASP A 16 -27.39 18.55 -1.95
N ALA A 17 -27.94 18.01 -3.05
CA ALA A 17 -28.30 18.74 -4.26
C ALA A 17 -27.22 19.69 -4.82
N ILE A 18 -25.94 19.31 -4.73
CA ILE A 18 -24.83 20.16 -5.16
C ILE A 18 -24.82 20.37 -6.68
N SER A 19 -24.66 21.62 -7.12
CA SER A 19 -24.42 21.97 -8.51
C SER A 19 -23.10 22.74 -8.65
N PHE A 20 -22.17 22.20 -9.44
CA PHE A 20 -20.80 22.70 -9.54
C PHE A 20 -20.30 22.66 -10.99
N ASP A 21 -19.62 23.72 -11.44
CA ASP A 21 -19.06 23.83 -12.79
C ASP A 21 -17.60 24.30 -12.77
N VAL A 22 -16.86 23.89 -13.80
CA VAL A 22 -15.50 24.38 -14.09
C VAL A 22 -15.40 24.55 -15.59
N ARG A 23 -14.83 25.67 -16.04
CA ARG A 23 -14.70 26.04 -17.45
C ARG A 23 -13.33 25.60 -18.01
N PRO A 24 -13.21 25.39 -19.33
CA PRO A 24 -11.91 25.18 -19.96
C PRO A 24 -10.96 26.36 -19.68
N GLY A 25 -9.70 26.07 -19.35
CA GLY A 25 -8.68 27.06 -19.03
C GLY A 25 -8.91 27.83 -17.73
N GLU A 26 -9.70 27.29 -16.80
CA GLU A 26 -10.00 27.87 -15.48
C GLU A 26 -9.39 26.99 -14.38
N VAL A 27 -8.77 27.60 -13.37
CA VAL A 27 -8.47 26.97 -12.09
C VAL A 27 -9.59 27.33 -11.11
N HIS A 28 -10.48 26.38 -10.83
CA HIS A 28 -11.56 26.54 -9.85
C HIS A 28 -11.19 25.83 -8.55
N ALA A 29 -10.89 26.61 -7.51
CA ALA A 29 -10.61 26.08 -6.20
C ALA A 29 -11.87 25.65 -5.44
N LEU A 30 -11.80 24.48 -4.81
CA LEU A 30 -12.84 23.95 -3.94
C LEU A 30 -12.32 23.93 -2.50
N VAL A 31 -12.88 24.80 -1.66
CA VAL A 31 -12.47 24.98 -0.27
C VAL A 31 -13.60 24.60 0.68
N GLY A 32 -13.27 24.26 1.92
CA GLY A 32 -14.23 23.75 2.89
C GLY A 32 -13.54 23.04 4.04
N GLU A 33 -14.21 22.86 5.16
CA GLU A 33 -13.67 22.09 6.28
C GLU A 33 -13.51 20.60 5.95
N ASN A 34 -12.76 19.90 6.81
CA ASN A 34 -12.68 18.45 6.74
C ASN A 34 -14.06 17.84 6.99
N GLY A 35 -14.46 16.90 6.14
CA GLY A 35 -15.81 16.31 6.20
C GLY A 35 -16.90 17.14 5.53
N SER A 36 -16.60 18.31 4.95
CA SER A 36 -17.62 19.15 4.32
C SER A 36 -18.24 18.56 3.04
N GLY A 37 -17.62 17.55 2.44
CA GLY A 37 -18.10 16.87 1.23
C GLY A 37 -17.17 16.97 0.02
N LYS A 38 -16.04 17.70 0.09
CA LYS A 38 -15.07 17.87 -1.03
C LYS A 38 -14.64 16.55 -1.68
N SER A 39 -14.12 15.61 -0.89
CA SER A 39 -13.68 14.31 -1.41
C SER A 39 -14.85 13.46 -1.92
N THR A 40 -16.04 13.60 -1.35
CA THR A 40 -17.26 12.94 -1.86
C THR A 40 -17.67 13.50 -3.22
N LEU A 41 -17.52 14.82 -3.42
CA LEU A 41 -17.74 15.48 -4.70
C LEU A 41 -16.74 14.98 -5.75
N ILE A 42 -15.44 14.96 -5.43
CA ILE A 42 -14.39 14.42 -6.32
C ILE A 42 -14.68 12.96 -6.69
N LYS A 43 -15.02 12.11 -5.71
CA LYS A 43 -15.34 10.69 -5.93
C LYS A 43 -16.61 10.50 -6.77
N SER A 44 -17.60 11.38 -6.64
CA SER A 44 -18.81 11.35 -7.46
C SER A 44 -18.51 11.81 -8.89
N ALA A 45 -17.73 12.87 -9.06
CA ALA A 45 -17.35 13.41 -10.37
C ALA A 45 -16.46 12.44 -11.17
N SER A 46 -15.53 11.76 -10.49
CA SER A 46 -14.62 10.77 -11.08
C SER A 46 -15.25 9.39 -11.29
N GLY A 47 -16.51 9.19 -10.89
CA GLY A 47 -17.22 7.92 -11.04
C GLY A 47 -16.73 6.81 -10.10
N VAL A 48 -15.97 7.15 -9.04
CA VAL A 48 -15.67 6.23 -7.92
C VAL A 48 -16.96 5.90 -7.17
N LEU A 49 -17.81 6.90 -6.96
CA LEU A 49 -19.12 6.76 -6.33
C LEU A 49 -20.21 7.08 -7.34
N THR A 50 -21.26 6.25 -7.36
CA THR A 50 -22.51 6.64 -8.01
C THR A 50 -23.29 7.51 -7.04
N PRO A 51 -23.68 8.74 -7.41
CA PRO A 51 -24.60 9.53 -6.60
C PRO A 51 -26.00 8.91 -6.63
N GLU A 52 -26.79 9.11 -5.58
CA GLU A 52 -28.19 8.66 -5.56
C GLU A 52 -29.07 9.50 -6.48
N GLU A 53 -28.77 10.80 -6.60
CA GLU A 53 -29.50 11.77 -7.43
C GLU A 53 -28.55 12.71 -8.18
N GLY A 54 -29.07 13.39 -9.19
CA GLY A 54 -28.33 14.37 -9.98
C GLY A 54 -27.59 13.79 -11.19
N THR A 55 -26.85 14.65 -11.88
CA THR A 55 -26.12 14.28 -13.11
C THR A 55 -24.71 14.84 -13.12
N VAL A 56 -23.78 14.08 -13.71
CA VAL A 56 -22.38 14.47 -13.92
C VAL A 56 -22.09 14.47 -15.42
N LEU A 57 -21.62 15.60 -15.93
CA LEU A 57 -21.25 15.83 -17.34
C LEU A 57 -19.75 16.16 -17.44
N ILE A 58 -19.04 15.43 -18.28
CA ILE A 58 -17.61 15.62 -18.58
C ILE A 58 -17.48 15.88 -20.08
N GLY A 59 -16.90 17.02 -20.47
CA GLY A 59 -16.83 17.43 -21.88
C GLY A 59 -18.22 17.46 -22.57
N GLY A 60 -19.27 17.80 -21.82
CA GLY A 60 -20.66 17.79 -22.30
C GLY A 60 -21.32 16.39 -22.37
N THR A 61 -20.60 15.31 -22.06
CA THR A 61 -21.14 13.94 -22.10
C THR A 61 -21.49 13.45 -20.68
N ALA A 62 -22.67 12.86 -20.52
CA ALA A 62 -23.09 12.28 -19.24
C ALA A 62 -22.23 11.07 -18.85
N LEU A 63 -21.77 11.07 -17.60
CA LEU A 63 -21.14 9.92 -16.97
C LEU A 63 -22.23 8.90 -16.62
N ALA A 64 -22.57 8.03 -17.58
CA ALA A 64 -23.55 6.98 -17.38
C ALA A 64 -22.96 5.85 -16.50
N GLY A 65 -23.50 5.69 -15.29
CA GLY A 65 -23.10 4.65 -14.33
C GLY A 65 -21.80 4.95 -13.57
N SER A 66 -21.35 3.99 -12.76
CA SER A 66 -20.08 4.05 -12.02
C SER A 66 -18.89 3.62 -12.88
N GLY A 67 -17.75 4.30 -12.74
CA GLY A 67 -16.47 3.76 -13.19
C GLY A 67 -15.44 4.83 -13.48
N VAL A 68 -14.36 4.83 -12.68
CA VAL A 68 -13.14 5.64 -12.88
C VAL A 68 -12.64 5.56 -14.33
N ARG A 69 -12.63 4.35 -14.90
CA ARG A 69 -12.23 4.13 -16.29
C ARG A 69 -13.05 4.96 -17.28
N ARG A 70 -14.37 5.07 -17.09
CA ARG A 70 -15.24 5.82 -18.00
C ARG A 70 -15.04 7.33 -17.86
N ALA A 71 -14.91 7.83 -16.63
CA ALA A 71 -14.63 9.25 -16.40
C ALA A 71 -13.30 9.68 -17.06
N ARG A 72 -12.27 8.86 -16.93
CA ARG A 72 -10.97 9.09 -17.59
C ARG A 72 -11.06 9.06 -19.12
N GLN A 73 -11.80 8.10 -19.69
CA GLN A 73 -12.07 8.06 -21.14
C GLN A 73 -12.86 9.28 -21.65
N LEU A 74 -13.60 9.97 -20.78
CA LEU A 74 -14.27 11.23 -21.09
C LEU A 74 -13.36 12.45 -20.89
N GLY A 75 -12.12 12.25 -20.46
CA GLY A 75 -11.12 13.31 -20.27
C GLY A 75 -11.02 13.87 -18.85
N LEU A 76 -11.59 13.21 -17.83
CA LEU A 76 -11.42 13.62 -16.43
C LEU A 76 -10.33 12.79 -15.74
N MET A 77 -9.24 13.45 -15.33
CA MET A 77 -8.16 12.86 -14.55
C MET A 77 -8.16 13.41 -13.12
N VAL A 78 -7.72 12.60 -12.17
CA VAL A 78 -7.60 12.97 -10.76
C VAL A 78 -6.19 12.63 -10.29
N ALA A 79 -5.51 13.62 -9.69
CA ALA A 79 -4.34 13.40 -8.86
C ALA A 79 -4.81 13.38 -7.39
N TYR A 80 -4.74 12.19 -6.78
CA TYR A 80 -5.21 11.97 -5.42
C TYR A 80 -4.12 12.34 -4.40
N GLN A 81 -4.55 12.78 -3.20
CA GLN A 81 -3.68 12.97 -2.04
C GLN A 81 -2.91 11.68 -1.72
N ASP A 82 -3.64 10.56 -1.57
CA ASP A 82 -3.03 9.24 -1.55
C ASP A 82 -2.78 8.79 -2.99
N THR A 83 -1.54 8.99 -3.46
CA THR A 83 -1.13 8.77 -4.86
C THR A 83 -1.63 7.43 -5.41
N SER A 84 -1.95 7.39 -6.70
CA SER A 84 -2.32 6.15 -7.40
C SER A 84 -1.11 5.44 -8.02
N LEU A 85 0.07 5.62 -7.43
CA LEU A 85 1.32 5.09 -7.95
C LEU A 85 1.63 3.72 -7.34
N VAL A 86 2.03 2.78 -8.19
CA VAL A 86 2.54 1.49 -7.75
C VAL A 86 4.03 1.62 -7.52
N GLU A 87 4.43 1.65 -6.26
CA GLU A 87 5.80 1.97 -5.86
C GLU A 87 6.87 0.99 -6.38
N ASP A 88 6.53 -0.29 -6.54
CA ASP A 88 7.46 -1.31 -7.09
C ASP A 88 7.67 -1.20 -8.61
N LEU A 89 6.91 -0.34 -9.29
CA LEU A 89 7.07 -0.07 -10.71
C LEU A 89 7.96 1.16 -10.95
N THR A 90 8.55 1.22 -12.13
CA THR A 90 9.27 2.41 -12.58
C THR A 90 8.32 3.58 -12.85
N VAL A 91 8.86 4.79 -12.89
CA VAL A 91 8.15 6.01 -13.31
C VAL A 91 7.47 5.77 -14.67
N ARG A 92 8.23 5.29 -15.66
CA ARG A 92 7.71 4.95 -16.99
C ARG A 92 6.55 3.96 -16.93
N GLN A 93 6.73 2.86 -16.18
CA GLN A 93 5.72 1.83 -16.05
C GLN A 93 4.43 2.33 -15.39
N ASN A 94 4.53 3.23 -14.40
CA ASN A 94 3.35 3.84 -13.79
C ASN A 94 2.53 4.66 -14.79
N VAL A 95 3.21 5.35 -15.71
CA VAL A 95 2.55 6.13 -16.76
C VAL A 95 2.01 5.22 -17.87
N GLU A 96 2.77 4.21 -18.33
CA GLU A 96 2.26 3.19 -19.27
C GLU A 96 1.01 2.47 -18.72
N LEU A 97 1.01 2.19 -17.42
CA LEU A 97 -0.12 1.60 -16.71
C LEU A 97 -1.35 2.52 -16.79
N SER A 98 -1.19 3.84 -16.65
CA SER A 98 -2.34 4.76 -16.67
C SER A 98 -3.04 4.80 -18.02
N PHE A 99 -2.30 4.82 -19.13
CA PHE A 99 -2.85 4.68 -20.49
C PHE A 99 -3.55 3.34 -20.70
N HIS A 100 -2.88 2.24 -20.34
CA HIS A 100 -3.46 0.91 -20.53
C HIS A 100 -4.78 0.72 -19.78
N SER A 101 -4.88 1.28 -18.57
CA SER A 101 -6.06 1.15 -17.70
C SER A 101 -7.33 1.71 -18.33
N VAL A 102 -7.19 2.73 -19.18
CA VAL A 102 -8.30 3.36 -19.92
C VAL A 102 -8.47 2.82 -21.33
N GLY A 103 -7.62 1.88 -21.75
CA GLY A 103 -7.61 1.31 -23.10
C GLY A 103 -6.94 2.21 -24.13
N GLU A 104 -6.10 3.13 -23.69
CA GLU A 104 -5.27 3.99 -24.54
C GLU A 104 -3.89 3.36 -24.74
N THR A 105 -3.22 3.78 -25.82
CA THR A 105 -1.82 3.43 -26.06
C THR A 105 -0.98 4.63 -25.63
N PRO A 106 0.05 4.46 -24.79
CA PRO A 106 0.96 5.55 -24.46
C PRO A 106 1.65 6.06 -25.73
N PRO A 107 2.05 7.34 -25.79
CA PRO A 107 2.83 7.88 -26.91
C PRO A 107 4.15 7.13 -27.11
N ASP A 108 4.60 7.04 -28.37
CA ASP A 108 5.86 6.36 -28.71
C ASP A 108 7.07 6.99 -27.99
N ASP A 109 7.10 8.32 -27.89
CA ASP A 109 8.11 9.09 -27.15
C ASP A 109 7.60 9.50 -25.77
N LEU A 110 7.31 8.50 -24.93
CA LEU A 110 6.87 8.73 -23.56
C LEU A 110 7.95 9.43 -22.70
N ASP A 111 9.22 9.13 -22.96
CA ASP A 111 10.34 9.75 -22.25
C ASP A 111 10.43 11.25 -22.59
N GLY A 112 10.25 11.64 -23.86
CA GLY A 112 10.16 13.03 -24.28
C GLY A 112 8.92 13.75 -23.74
N LEU A 113 7.76 13.07 -23.65
CA LEU A 113 6.58 13.63 -23.00
C LEU A 113 6.85 13.97 -21.53
N LEU A 114 7.46 13.05 -20.78
CA LEU A 114 7.74 13.25 -19.35
C LEU A 114 8.82 14.31 -19.11
N ALA A 115 9.77 14.46 -20.03
CA ALA A 115 10.79 15.51 -19.97
C ALA A 115 10.18 16.93 -19.99
N ARG A 116 9.00 17.12 -20.59
CA ARG A 116 8.30 18.43 -20.62
C ARG A 116 7.85 18.92 -19.26
N PHE A 117 7.72 18.03 -18.28
CA PHE A 117 7.30 18.37 -16.92
C PHE A 117 8.49 18.72 -16.00
N ASP A 118 9.72 18.64 -16.51
CA ASP A 118 10.96 18.98 -15.79
C ASP A 118 11.10 18.28 -14.43
N LEU A 119 10.76 16.98 -14.38
CA LEU A 119 10.73 16.24 -13.12
C LEU A 119 12.14 15.99 -12.56
N PRO A 120 12.35 16.03 -11.24
CA PRO A 120 13.65 15.86 -10.59
C PRO A 120 14.16 14.39 -10.59
N PHE A 121 13.56 13.51 -11.39
CA PHE A 121 13.85 12.08 -11.45
C PHE A 121 13.67 11.52 -12.87
N GLY A 122 14.32 10.39 -13.16
CA GLY A 122 14.30 9.75 -14.46
C GLY A 122 13.17 8.73 -14.64
N THR A 123 12.79 8.46 -15.88
CA THR A 123 11.72 7.51 -16.22
C THR A 123 12.05 6.05 -15.84
N GLY A 124 13.34 5.73 -15.73
CA GLY A 124 13.83 4.42 -15.29
C GLY A 124 13.91 4.22 -13.77
N ASP A 125 13.67 5.27 -12.98
CA ASP A 125 13.72 5.19 -11.53
C ASP A 125 12.49 4.45 -10.98
N THR A 126 12.68 3.71 -9.90
CA THR A 126 11.57 3.02 -9.22
C THR A 126 10.83 4.02 -8.36
N VAL A 127 9.49 4.04 -8.40
CA VAL A 127 8.70 5.03 -7.65
C VAL A 127 8.97 4.96 -6.14
N ARG A 128 9.23 3.75 -5.60
CA ARG A 128 9.65 3.58 -4.21
C ARG A 128 10.86 4.42 -3.82
N ALA A 129 11.80 4.62 -4.74
CA ALA A 129 13.02 5.38 -4.49
C ALA A 129 12.80 6.91 -4.49
N LEU A 130 11.62 7.37 -4.89
CA LEU A 130 11.26 8.78 -4.88
C LEU A 130 10.80 9.20 -3.48
N GLY A 131 11.19 10.40 -3.05
CA GLY A 131 10.63 11.03 -1.84
C GLY A 131 9.16 11.42 -2.02
N PRO A 132 8.43 11.71 -0.93
CA PRO A 132 7.01 12.05 -0.97
C PRO A 132 6.66 13.15 -1.98
N GLY A 133 7.43 14.25 -1.99
CA GLY A 133 7.16 15.35 -2.91
C GLY A 133 7.38 15.00 -4.38
N SER A 134 8.43 14.24 -4.69
CA SER A 134 8.67 13.71 -6.03
C SER A 134 7.57 12.75 -6.49
N ARG A 135 7.01 11.92 -5.60
CA ARG A 135 5.87 11.05 -5.93
C ARG A 135 4.62 11.88 -6.25
N GLN A 136 4.40 12.95 -5.50
CA GLN A 136 3.26 13.83 -5.74
C GLN A 136 3.37 14.56 -7.09
N LEU A 137 4.55 15.07 -7.44
CA LEU A 137 4.80 15.62 -8.78
C LEU A 137 4.59 14.58 -9.88
N LEU A 138 5.04 13.34 -9.66
CA LEU A 138 4.77 12.24 -10.61
C LEU A 138 3.28 11.96 -10.75
N GLU A 139 2.51 11.96 -9.67
CA GLU A 139 1.06 11.73 -9.71
C GLU A 139 0.36 12.77 -10.60
N VAL A 140 0.73 14.05 -10.45
CA VAL A 140 0.20 15.15 -11.25
C VAL A 140 0.67 15.04 -12.71
N ALA A 141 1.96 14.86 -12.95
CA ALA A 141 2.53 14.72 -14.30
C ALA A 141 1.92 13.52 -15.05
N LYS A 142 1.71 12.39 -14.37
CA LYS A 142 1.03 11.20 -14.91
C LYS A 142 -0.40 11.53 -15.35
N ALA A 143 -1.13 12.34 -14.58
CA ALA A 143 -2.47 12.78 -14.96
C ALA A 143 -2.43 13.75 -16.16
N MET A 144 -1.49 14.69 -16.18
CA MET A 144 -1.31 15.67 -17.26
C MET A 144 -0.84 15.04 -18.57
N ALA A 145 -0.09 13.93 -18.51
CA ALA A 145 0.38 13.19 -19.69
C ALA A 145 -0.76 12.75 -20.63
N HIS A 146 -2.00 12.64 -20.12
CA HIS A 146 -3.18 12.31 -20.92
C HIS A 146 -3.82 13.51 -21.65
N ASN A 147 -3.30 14.73 -21.47
CA ASN A 147 -3.92 15.98 -21.95
C ASN A 147 -5.41 16.05 -21.57
N PRO A 148 -5.75 15.99 -20.26
CA PRO A 148 -7.12 15.87 -19.81
C PRO A 148 -7.97 17.11 -20.17
N LEU A 149 -9.27 16.91 -20.40
CA LEU A 149 -10.23 18.01 -20.47
C LEU A 149 -10.46 18.63 -19.08
N VAL A 150 -10.45 17.79 -18.05
CA VAL A 150 -10.63 18.18 -16.65
C VAL A 150 -9.56 17.50 -15.79
N LEU A 151 -8.81 18.28 -15.03
CA LEU A 151 -7.84 17.81 -14.05
C LEU A 151 -8.32 18.17 -12.64
N MET A 152 -8.50 17.17 -11.77
CA MET A 152 -8.80 17.39 -10.37
C MET A 152 -7.55 17.13 -9.53
N LEU A 153 -7.16 18.10 -8.71
CA LEU A 153 -6.02 18.02 -7.80
C LEU A 153 -6.54 18.02 -6.37
N ASP A 154 -6.36 16.91 -5.65
CA ASP A 154 -6.84 16.74 -4.27
C ASP A 154 -5.70 16.99 -3.28
N GLU A 155 -5.68 18.17 -2.65
CA GLU A 155 -4.65 18.64 -1.70
C GLU A 155 -3.21 18.41 -2.18
N PRO A 156 -2.84 18.89 -3.38
CA PRO A 156 -1.64 18.42 -4.06
C PRO A 156 -0.33 18.95 -3.45
N THR A 157 -0.38 19.92 -2.51
CA THR A 157 0.79 20.48 -1.82
C THR A 157 0.96 20.00 -0.38
N ALA A 158 0.11 19.09 0.10
CA ALA A 158 0.14 18.63 1.49
C ALA A 158 1.48 17.97 1.91
N ALA A 159 2.21 17.38 0.95
CA ALA A 159 3.50 16.71 1.16
C ALA A 159 4.66 17.37 0.38
N LEU A 160 4.47 18.62 -0.07
CA LEU A 160 5.47 19.37 -0.85
C LEU A 160 6.16 20.43 0.01
N ASP A 161 7.48 20.49 -0.09
CA ASP A 161 8.25 21.66 0.33
C ASP A 161 7.98 22.85 -0.62
N MET A 162 8.52 24.02 -0.25
CA MET A 162 8.29 25.26 -1.00
C MET A 162 8.76 25.17 -2.45
N GLN A 163 9.88 24.51 -2.71
CA GLN A 163 10.45 24.37 -4.06
C GLN A 163 9.56 23.48 -4.94
N TYR A 164 9.11 22.33 -4.43
CA TYR A 164 8.20 21.45 -5.19
C TYR A 164 6.80 22.05 -5.35
N ALA A 165 6.34 22.84 -4.37
CA ALA A 165 5.08 23.58 -4.49
C ALA A 165 5.15 24.62 -5.62
N GLU A 166 6.24 25.38 -5.74
CA GLU A 166 6.44 26.31 -6.86
C GLU A 166 6.51 25.59 -8.21
N HIS A 167 7.16 24.43 -8.27
CA HIS A 167 7.18 23.60 -9.48
C HIS A 167 5.78 23.16 -9.88
N LEU A 168 5.00 22.66 -8.93
CA LEU A 168 3.61 22.27 -9.15
C LEU A 168 2.77 23.45 -9.64
N ASP A 169 2.92 24.64 -9.04
CA ASP A 169 2.24 25.86 -9.46
C ASP A 169 2.52 26.16 -10.95
N GLY A 170 3.78 26.00 -11.38
CA GLY A 170 4.18 26.13 -12.79
C GLY A 170 3.47 25.14 -13.70
N LEU A 171 3.39 23.86 -13.31
CA LEU A 171 2.68 22.82 -14.06
C LEU A 171 1.18 23.10 -14.17
N VAL A 172 0.55 23.54 -13.07
CA VAL A 172 -0.89 23.87 -13.02
C VAL A 172 -1.19 25.03 -13.96
N ARG A 173 -0.38 26.10 -13.93
CA ARG A 173 -0.54 27.25 -14.84
C ARG A 173 -0.36 26.86 -16.29
N ALA A 174 0.68 26.11 -16.62
CA ALA A 174 0.90 25.62 -17.98
C ALA A 174 -0.28 24.78 -18.49
N SER A 175 -0.81 23.87 -17.66
CA SER A 175 -1.96 23.03 -18.02
C SER A 175 -3.23 23.84 -18.23
N ARG A 176 -3.47 24.86 -17.39
CA ARG A 176 -4.58 25.81 -17.52
C ARG A 176 -4.47 26.60 -18.81
N ASP A 177 -3.29 27.14 -19.11
CA ASP A 177 -3.05 27.95 -20.31
C ASP A 177 -3.17 27.12 -21.60
N ASP A 178 -2.91 25.81 -21.52
CA ASP A 178 -3.21 24.82 -22.57
C ASP A 178 -4.71 24.47 -22.69
N GLY A 179 -5.58 25.10 -21.89
CA GLY A 179 -7.04 24.97 -21.95
C GLY A 179 -7.65 23.91 -21.04
N THR A 180 -6.88 23.27 -20.17
CA THR A 180 -7.39 22.28 -19.20
C THR A 180 -8.28 22.97 -18.16
N ALA A 181 -9.44 22.39 -17.86
CA ALA A 181 -10.26 22.81 -16.73
C ALA A 181 -9.71 22.18 -15.43
N ILE A 182 -9.25 22.98 -14.48
CA ILE A 182 -8.59 22.49 -13.27
C ILE A 182 -9.50 22.71 -12.06
N VAL A 183 -9.80 21.64 -11.32
CA VAL A 183 -10.42 21.73 -10.00
C VAL A 183 -9.33 21.55 -8.95
N TYR A 184 -9.10 22.59 -8.14
CA TYR A 184 -8.01 22.63 -7.17
C TYR A 184 -8.56 22.54 -5.75
N VAL A 185 -8.44 21.38 -5.11
CA VAL A 185 -8.94 21.18 -3.74
C VAL A 185 -7.82 21.49 -2.76
N SER A 186 -8.03 22.49 -1.91
CA SER A 186 -7.05 22.90 -0.91
C SER A 186 -7.73 23.60 0.26
N HIS A 187 -7.11 23.51 1.42
CA HIS A 187 -7.44 24.32 2.60
C HIS A 187 -6.40 25.43 2.84
N ARG A 188 -5.34 25.50 2.01
CA ARG A 188 -4.29 26.52 2.08
C ARG A 188 -4.69 27.75 1.28
N LEU A 189 -5.40 28.68 1.91
CA LEU A 189 -5.93 29.88 1.26
C LEU A 189 -4.87 30.78 0.57
N PRO A 190 -3.62 30.91 1.06
CA PRO A 190 -2.59 31.66 0.34
C PRO A 190 -2.28 31.10 -1.06
N GLU A 191 -2.28 29.79 -1.20
CA GLU A 191 -2.09 29.09 -2.49
C GLU A 191 -3.31 29.28 -3.39
N VAL A 192 -4.51 29.10 -2.84
CA VAL A 192 -5.77 29.33 -3.55
C VAL A 192 -5.83 30.75 -4.11
N ARG A 193 -5.42 31.76 -3.32
CA ARG A 193 -5.37 33.16 -3.75
C ARG A 193 -4.39 33.41 -4.90
N ARG A 194 -3.29 32.65 -4.98
CA ARG A 194 -2.30 32.76 -6.06
C ARG A 194 -2.74 32.06 -7.35
N LEU A 195 -3.39 30.90 -7.25
CA LEU A 195 -3.64 30.02 -8.38
C LEU A 195 -5.06 30.13 -8.97
N ALA A 196 -6.06 30.35 -8.12
CA ALA A 196 -7.45 30.14 -8.51
C ALA A 196 -8.05 31.35 -9.24
N ASP A 197 -8.75 31.07 -10.33
CA ASP A 197 -9.61 32.00 -11.05
C ASP A 197 -10.96 32.16 -10.34
N ARG A 198 -11.47 31.08 -9.73
CA ARG A 198 -12.72 31.04 -8.93
C ARG A 198 -12.56 30.17 -7.70
N VAL A 199 -13.31 30.48 -6.64
CA VAL A 199 -13.37 29.72 -5.38
C VAL A 199 -14.81 29.34 -5.10
N THR A 200 -15.06 28.07 -4.78
CA THR A 200 -16.33 27.60 -4.21
C THR A 200 -16.12 27.06 -2.81
N VAL A 201 -16.92 27.53 -1.86
CA VAL A 201 -16.90 27.06 -0.46
C VAL A 201 -17.99 26.00 -0.27
N ILE A 202 -17.61 24.82 0.22
CA ILE A 202 -18.52 23.74 0.62
C ILE A 202 -18.47 23.56 2.14
N ARG A 203 -19.65 23.48 2.77
CA ARG A 203 -19.85 23.16 4.19
C ARG A 203 -21.08 22.27 4.34
N ASP A 204 -21.00 21.24 5.18
CA ASP A 204 -22.10 20.31 5.47
C ASP A 204 -22.80 19.71 4.24
N GLY A 205 -22.04 19.41 3.18
CA GLY A 205 -22.56 18.83 1.95
C GLY A 205 -23.32 19.81 1.05
N VAL A 206 -23.27 21.12 1.32
CA VAL A 206 -23.89 22.16 0.50
C VAL A 206 -22.88 23.25 0.12
N ILE A 207 -23.12 23.92 -1.02
CA ILE A 207 -22.33 25.07 -1.46
C ILE A 207 -22.78 26.31 -0.68
N GLN A 208 -21.85 26.99 -0.02
CA GLN A 208 -22.08 28.26 0.70
C GLN A 208 -21.96 29.47 -0.23
N GLY A 209 -21.10 29.39 -1.25
CA GLY A 209 -20.93 30.44 -2.24
C GLY A 209 -19.83 30.13 -3.25
N THR A 210 -19.85 30.87 -4.37
CA THR A 210 -18.83 30.84 -5.41
C THR A 210 -18.40 32.26 -5.75
N PHE A 211 -17.10 32.52 -5.77
CA PHE A 211 -16.50 33.84 -5.89
C PHE A 211 -15.42 33.86 -6.97
N ASP A 212 -15.33 34.96 -7.73
CA ASP A 212 -14.21 35.18 -8.66
C ASP A 212 -12.95 35.61 -7.88
N SER A 213 -11.78 35.34 -8.47
CA SER A 213 -10.49 35.80 -7.96
C SER A 213 -10.48 37.29 -7.64
N GLY A 214 -9.92 37.65 -6.48
CA GLY A 214 -9.80 39.04 -6.02
C GLY A 214 -11.09 39.69 -5.50
N LYS A 215 -12.21 38.96 -5.43
CA LYS A 215 -13.50 39.46 -4.88
C LYS A 215 -13.84 38.90 -3.49
N TRP A 216 -12.83 38.39 -2.78
CA TRP A 216 -12.99 37.80 -1.45
C TRP A 216 -11.74 38.06 -0.63
N GLU A 217 -11.90 38.25 0.68
CA GLU A 217 -10.79 38.22 1.62
C GLU A 217 -10.70 36.86 2.32
N VAL A 218 -9.51 36.54 2.84
CA VAL A 218 -9.23 35.25 3.48
C VAL A 218 -10.21 34.99 4.62
N ASP A 219 -10.48 36.00 5.43
CA ASP A 219 -11.37 35.91 6.59
C ASP A 219 -12.81 35.57 6.19
N ASP A 220 -13.32 36.13 5.08
CA ASP A 220 -14.67 35.83 4.57
C ASP A 220 -14.80 34.35 4.19
N ILE A 221 -13.78 33.80 3.52
CA ILE A 221 -13.74 32.39 3.12
C ILE A 221 -13.67 31.50 4.36
N VAL A 222 -12.83 31.84 5.34
CA VAL A 222 -12.74 31.10 6.61
C VAL A 222 -14.08 31.10 7.34
N GLU A 223 -14.75 32.25 7.45
CA GLU A 223 -16.06 32.34 8.10
C GLU A 223 -17.11 31.48 7.38
N MET A 224 -17.11 31.44 6.05
CA MET A 224 -18.00 30.55 5.31
C MET A 224 -17.65 29.06 5.48
N MET A 225 -16.37 28.73 5.59
CA MET A 225 -15.91 27.36 5.84
C MET A 225 -16.35 26.86 7.22
N VAL A 226 -16.15 27.69 8.26
CA VAL A 226 -16.35 27.32 9.69
C VAL A 226 -17.77 27.61 10.18
N GLY A 227 -18.42 28.65 9.66
CA GLY A 227 -19.74 29.12 10.08
C GLY A 227 -19.77 30.03 11.31
N ALA A 228 -18.62 30.58 11.72
CA ALA A 228 -18.51 31.55 12.80
C ALA A 228 -17.35 32.54 12.57
N PRO A 229 -17.43 33.79 13.08
CA PRO A 229 -16.29 34.71 13.09
C PRO A 229 -15.19 34.14 13.99
N THR A 230 -14.01 33.87 13.44
CA THR A 230 -12.91 33.23 14.19
C THR A 230 -11.79 34.24 14.45
N ALA A 231 -11.96 35.09 15.46
CA ALA A 231 -10.78 35.54 16.18
C ALA A 231 -10.30 34.33 17.00
N LEU A 232 -9.14 33.77 16.68
CA LEU A 232 -8.55 32.66 17.45
C LEU A 232 -8.26 33.15 18.88
N GLU A 233 -9.17 32.89 19.81
CA GLU A 233 -8.94 33.09 21.24
C GLU A 233 -8.16 31.88 21.76
N PHE A 234 -6.85 32.05 21.94
CA PHE A 234 -6.01 31.06 22.62
C PHE A 234 -6.42 30.97 24.11
N PRO A 235 -6.38 29.76 24.71
CA PRO A 235 -6.77 29.58 26.10
C PRO A 235 -5.88 30.42 27.03
N THR A 236 -6.49 31.11 27.98
CA THR A 236 -5.75 31.87 28.99
C THR A 236 -5.13 30.89 29.98
N ARG A 237 -3.80 30.84 30.05
CA ARG A 237 -3.07 29.98 30.99
C ARG A 237 -2.90 30.65 32.35
N ALA A 238 -2.79 29.86 33.41
CA ALA A 238 -2.42 30.37 34.73
C ALA A 238 -1.00 30.96 34.69
N THR A 239 -0.81 32.16 35.26
CA THR A 239 0.52 32.77 35.41
C THR A 239 1.38 31.92 36.35
N ARG A 240 2.52 31.44 35.84
CA ARG A 240 3.48 30.65 36.63
C ARG A 240 4.37 31.58 37.46
N ASP A 241 4.10 31.68 38.76
CA ASP A 241 4.93 32.41 39.72
C ASP A 241 6.02 31.49 40.32
N GLY A 242 7.28 31.69 39.94
CA GLY A 242 8.45 31.01 40.52
C GLY A 242 9.09 29.92 39.65
N ALA A 243 10.29 29.47 40.03
CA ALA A 243 11.03 28.40 39.33
C ALA A 243 10.45 27.02 39.69
N ALA A 244 9.90 26.31 38.72
CA ALA A 244 9.41 24.94 38.88
C ALA A 244 10.58 23.94 38.72
N PRO A 245 10.48 22.71 39.28
CA PRO A 245 11.53 21.71 39.11
C PRO A 245 11.70 21.30 37.63
N GLU A 246 12.94 21.06 37.22
CA GLU A 246 13.28 20.50 35.91
C GLU A 246 12.64 19.11 35.77
N ARG A 247 11.75 18.97 34.78
CA ARG A 247 10.98 17.74 34.53
C ARG A 247 11.63 16.88 33.45
N LEU A 248 12.07 17.50 32.37
CA LEU A 248 12.80 16.86 31.27
C LEU A 248 14.14 17.54 31.11
N LYS A 249 15.20 16.74 30.94
CA LYS A 249 16.51 17.22 30.52
C LYS A 249 17.05 16.37 29.40
N VAL A 250 17.46 17.02 28.34
CA VAL A 250 18.08 16.47 27.14
C VAL A 250 19.44 17.13 26.99
N PHE A 251 20.48 16.32 26.88
CA PHE A 251 21.86 16.81 26.79
C PHE A 251 22.62 16.12 25.65
N GLY A 252 23.19 16.91 24.75
CA GLY A 252 24.02 16.46 23.62
C GLY A 252 23.28 15.53 22.67
N LEU A 253 21.96 15.67 22.52
CA LEU A 253 21.16 14.78 21.67
C LEU A 253 21.45 15.05 20.20
N ALA A 254 21.86 14.01 19.47
CA ALA A 254 22.19 14.10 18.06
C ALA A 254 21.82 12.83 17.30
N GLY A 255 21.53 12.97 16.02
CA GLY A 255 21.19 11.90 15.09
C GLY A 255 21.19 12.37 13.64
N PRO A 256 20.68 11.57 12.69
CA PRO A 256 20.60 11.97 11.29
C PRO A 256 19.73 13.21 11.12
N GLY A 257 20.33 14.30 10.66
CA GLY A 257 19.61 15.56 10.36
C GLY A 257 19.41 16.50 11.56
N TYR A 258 19.92 16.18 12.76
CA TYR A 258 19.81 17.07 13.92
C TYR A 258 20.92 16.87 14.97
N GLY A 259 21.19 17.92 15.74
CA GLY A 259 22.08 17.89 16.90
C GLY A 259 23.47 18.52 16.71
N PRO A 260 24.19 18.77 17.81
CA PRO A 260 23.79 18.50 19.20
C PRO A 260 22.70 19.48 19.71
N ILE A 261 21.71 18.95 20.42
CA ILE A 261 20.62 19.71 21.05
C ILE A 261 20.63 19.51 22.57
N ASP A 262 20.55 20.63 23.29
CA ASP A 262 20.38 20.69 24.75
C ASP A 262 19.04 21.37 25.06
N ILE A 263 18.15 20.66 25.76
CA ILE A 263 16.81 21.16 26.13
C ILE A 263 16.53 20.77 27.57
N SER A 264 16.16 21.75 28.40
CA SER A 264 15.53 21.52 29.70
C SER A 264 14.08 21.99 29.63
N VAL A 265 13.16 21.29 30.30
CA VAL A 265 11.75 21.67 30.39
C VAL A 265 11.30 21.52 31.83
N GLU A 266 10.67 22.56 32.38
CA GLU A 266 10.17 22.56 33.74
C GLU A 266 8.78 21.91 33.85
N ALA A 267 8.41 21.51 35.07
CA ALA A 267 7.05 21.03 35.35
C ALA A 267 5.99 22.12 35.03
N GLY A 268 5.03 21.76 34.18
CA GLY A 268 3.96 22.66 33.71
C GLY A 268 4.37 23.67 32.63
N GLU A 269 5.59 23.57 32.12
CA GLU A 269 6.06 24.40 31.00
C GLU A 269 5.64 23.79 29.67
N ILE A 270 5.23 24.64 28.72
CA ILE A 270 5.03 24.29 27.31
C ILE A 270 6.19 24.89 26.49
N VAL A 271 7.04 24.03 25.94
CA VAL A 271 8.15 24.43 25.06
C VAL A 271 7.81 24.06 23.62
N GLY A 272 7.80 25.06 22.75
CA GLY A 272 7.65 24.90 21.31
C GLY A 272 8.99 24.62 20.63
N ILE A 273 8.98 23.81 19.57
CA ILE A 273 10.10 23.66 18.64
C ILE A 273 9.60 24.13 17.27
N ALA A 274 10.25 25.17 16.74
CA ALA A 274 9.92 25.79 15.46
C ALA A 274 11.07 25.64 14.45
N GLY A 275 10.78 25.82 13.17
CA GLY A 275 11.78 25.94 12.09
C GLY A 275 11.15 25.69 10.73
N ALA A 276 11.90 25.90 9.65
CA ALA A 276 11.46 25.48 8.32
C ALA A 276 11.31 23.95 8.27
N GLU A 277 10.39 23.46 7.43
CA GLU A 277 10.15 22.03 7.27
C GLU A 277 11.45 21.29 6.88
N GLY A 278 11.72 20.16 7.52
CA GLY A 278 12.94 19.38 7.30
C GLY A 278 14.17 19.83 8.10
N ASN A 279 14.06 20.80 9.01
CA ASN A 279 15.16 21.25 9.87
C ASN A 279 15.39 20.39 11.13
N GLY A 280 14.84 19.18 11.19
CA GLY A 280 15.14 18.22 12.25
C GLY A 280 14.23 18.29 13.48
N GLN A 281 13.15 19.08 13.47
CA GLN A 281 12.27 19.29 14.63
C GLN A 281 11.60 17.98 15.07
N ARG A 282 11.02 17.26 14.10
CA ARG A 282 10.39 15.95 14.34
C ARG A 282 11.42 14.92 14.77
N GLU A 283 12.58 14.93 14.14
CA GLU A 283 13.70 14.02 14.44
C GLU A 283 14.22 14.22 15.86
N VAL A 284 14.24 15.46 16.37
CA VAL A 284 14.56 15.75 17.78
C VAL A 284 13.58 15.08 18.74
N LEU A 285 12.26 15.24 18.54
CA LEU A 285 11.24 14.58 19.38
C LEU A 285 11.38 13.06 19.35
N ARG A 286 11.61 12.49 18.16
CA ARG A 286 11.87 11.04 17.99
C ARG A 286 13.15 10.60 18.69
N GLY A 287 14.20 11.42 18.62
CA GLY A 287 15.46 11.22 19.30
C GLY A 287 15.29 11.17 20.82
N MET A 288 14.44 12.03 21.39
CA MET A 288 14.14 12.08 22.83
C MET A 288 13.46 10.82 23.36
N ILE A 289 12.86 10.01 22.49
CA ILE A 289 12.29 8.69 22.83
C ILE A 289 13.13 7.51 22.32
N GLY A 290 14.31 7.77 21.73
CA GLY A 290 15.27 6.74 21.32
C GLY A 290 15.15 6.26 19.87
N ILE A 291 14.40 6.96 19.02
CA ILE A 291 14.29 6.67 17.59
C ILE A 291 15.25 7.58 16.82
N GLY A 292 16.10 7.01 15.96
CA GLY A 292 16.95 7.81 15.06
C GLY A 292 18.03 8.65 15.75
N ARG A 293 18.50 8.24 16.94
CA ARG A 293 19.59 8.93 17.65
C ARG A 293 20.91 8.18 17.57
N ASP A 294 22.01 8.93 17.56
CA ASP A 294 23.38 8.41 17.67
C ASP A 294 23.96 8.61 19.07
N LYS A 295 23.72 9.78 19.69
CA LYS A 295 24.32 10.20 20.96
C LYS A 295 23.34 11.07 21.79
N GLY A 296 23.72 11.33 23.03
CA GLY A 296 23.02 12.18 23.98
C GLY A 296 22.31 11.43 25.10
N ASP A 297 21.97 12.16 26.15
CA ASP A 297 21.32 11.64 27.36
C ASP A 297 19.97 12.33 27.58
N VAL A 298 18.99 11.55 28.04
CA VAL A 298 17.65 12.02 28.40
C VAL A 298 17.35 11.58 29.83
N SER A 299 16.94 12.52 30.68
CA SER A 299 16.50 12.24 32.05
C SER A 299 15.16 12.89 32.35
N VAL A 300 14.35 12.20 33.15
CA VAL A 300 13.05 12.69 33.65
C VAL A 300 13.09 12.73 35.18
N ASP A 301 12.69 13.85 35.79
CA ASP A 301 12.84 14.10 37.23
C ASP A 301 14.27 13.82 37.76
N GLY A 302 15.29 14.17 36.96
CA GLY A 302 16.70 13.93 37.28
C GLY A 302 17.20 12.48 37.14
N ALA A 303 16.33 11.51 36.80
CA ALA A 303 16.71 10.11 36.59
C ALA A 303 17.06 9.83 35.11
N PRO A 304 18.30 9.41 34.77
CA PRO A 304 18.70 9.14 33.39
C PRO A 304 18.09 7.85 32.84
N ILE A 305 17.63 7.88 31.59
CA ILE A 305 17.08 6.71 30.88
C ILE A 305 18.24 5.92 30.23
N LYS A 306 18.77 4.93 30.97
CA LYS A 306 19.98 4.16 30.57
C LYS A 306 19.94 3.52 29.18
N ARG A 307 18.77 3.06 28.75
CA ARG A 307 18.56 2.43 27.43
C ARG A 307 17.38 3.08 26.74
N LEU A 308 17.57 4.33 26.34
CA LEU A 308 16.52 5.11 25.69
C LEU A 308 15.98 4.39 24.45
N SER A 309 14.71 4.08 24.55
CA SER A 309 13.86 3.39 23.58
C SER A 309 12.41 3.76 23.87
N PRO A 310 11.49 3.66 22.89
CA PRO A 310 10.11 4.09 23.11
C PRO A 310 9.44 3.43 24.34
N PRO A 311 9.60 2.11 24.61
CA PRO A 311 9.08 1.50 25.84
C PRO A 311 9.67 2.11 27.11
N SER A 312 11.01 2.28 27.17
CA SER A 312 11.66 2.85 28.36
C SER A 312 11.34 4.33 28.58
N ALA A 313 11.08 5.09 27.51
CA ALA A 313 10.64 6.48 27.59
C ALA A 313 9.21 6.55 28.15
N LEU A 314 8.33 5.67 27.69
CA LEU A 314 6.98 5.53 28.21
C LEU A 314 6.97 5.12 29.70
N ASP A 315 7.83 4.18 30.10
CA ASP A 315 7.99 3.77 31.50
C ASP A 315 8.56 4.90 32.39
N ALA A 316 9.38 5.79 31.81
CA ALA A 316 9.87 6.99 32.48
C ALA A 316 8.81 8.10 32.59
N GLY A 317 7.63 7.93 31.97
CA GLY A 317 6.52 8.88 31.98
C GLY A 317 6.50 9.85 30.79
N ILE A 318 7.21 9.57 29.70
CA ILE A 318 7.16 10.33 28.45
C ILE A 318 6.08 9.72 27.55
N SER A 319 5.03 10.47 27.24
CA SER A 319 4.05 10.09 26.21
C SER A 319 4.33 10.89 24.94
N PHE A 320 4.55 10.19 23.82
CA PHE A 320 4.78 10.79 22.51
C PHE A 320 3.60 10.51 21.58
N GLN A 321 3.16 11.54 20.87
CA GLN A 321 2.12 11.46 19.85
C GLN A 321 2.67 12.02 18.54
N SER A 322 2.65 11.21 17.48
CA SER A 322 3.17 11.62 16.18
C SER A 322 2.12 12.40 15.36
N GLY A 323 2.60 13.31 14.51
CA GLY A 323 1.78 13.98 13.50
C GLY A 323 1.32 13.04 12.38
N ASP A 324 2.08 11.98 12.10
CA ASP A 324 1.72 10.98 11.09
C ASP A 324 0.66 10.01 11.64
N ARG A 325 -0.60 10.40 11.46
CA ARG A 325 -1.76 9.67 11.98
C ARG A 325 -1.82 8.25 11.46
N ALA A 326 -1.76 8.08 10.14
CA ALA A 326 -2.03 6.80 9.50
C ALA A 326 -0.89 5.79 9.69
N ALA A 327 0.36 6.26 9.72
CA ALA A 327 1.50 5.38 9.84
C ALA A 327 1.92 5.12 11.30
N GLU A 328 1.81 6.11 12.18
CA GLU A 328 2.45 6.06 13.50
C GLU A 328 1.49 6.24 14.69
N SER A 329 0.39 6.99 14.55
CA SER A 329 -0.46 7.33 15.70
C SER A 329 -1.74 6.50 15.84
N VAL A 330 -2.36 6.00 14.77
CA VAL A 330 -3.59 5.18 14.86
C VAL A 330 -3.50 3.82 14.19
N PHE A 331 -4.10 2.81 14.84
CA PHE A 331 -4.34 1.51 14.27
C PHE A 331 -5.71 1.52 13.57
N LEU A 332 -5.73 1.90 12.29
CA LEU A 332 -6.96 2.12 11.49
C LEU A 332 -8.02 1.00 11.55
N PRO A 333 -7.65 -0.30 11.55
CA PRO A 333 -8.63 -1.39 11.63
C PRO A 333 -9.22 -1.59 13.04
N LEU A 334 -8.59 -1.02 14.07
CA LEU A 334 -8.99 -1.20 15.46
C LEU A 334 -10.01 -0.15 15.90
N SER A 335 -10.77 -0.50 16.93
CA SER A 335 -11.77 0.38 17.53
C SER A 335 -11.18 1.63 18.18
N VAL A 336 -12.01 2.65 18.40
CA VAL A 336 -11.65 3.86 19.18
C VAL A 336 -11.13 3.48 20.57
N MET A 337 -11.83 2.58 21.28
CA MET A 337 -11.42 2.11 22.61
C MET A 337 -10.04 1.45 22.60
N ALA A 338 -9.81 0.54 21.64
CA ALA A 338 -8.52 -0.14 21.51
C ALA A 338 -7.37 0.85 21.27
N ASN A 339 -7.60 1.85 20.42
CA ASN A 339 -6.61 2.90 20.13
C ASN A 339 -6.32 3.80 21.33
N ALA A 340 -7.35 4.20 22.08
CA ALA A 340 -7.21 5.03 23.27
C ALA A 340 -6.48 4.29 24.40
N THR A 341 -6.79 3.01 24.59
CA THR A 341 -6.26 2.20 25.69
C THR A 341 -4.95 1.48 25.38
N THR A 342 -4.40 1.61 24.16
CA THR A 342 -3.23 0.83 23.73
C THR A 342 -2.01 1.03 24.65
N GLN A 343 -1.82 2.25 25.17
CA GLN A 343 -0.67 2.55 26.03
C GLN A 343 -0.82 2.03 27.46
N LEU A 344 -1.97 1.48 27.88
CA LEU A 344 -2.12 0.87 29.22
C LEU A 344 -1.16 -0.32 29.43
N GLY A 345 -0.77 -1.03 28.37
CA GLY A 345 0.21 -2.12 28.48
C GLY A 345 -0.17 -3.17 29.54
N SER A 346 0.73 -3.43 30.50
CA SER A 346 0.48 -4.34 31.62
C SER A 346 -0.63 -3.89 32.57
N ASP A 347 -0.98 -2.60 32.56
CA ASP A 347 -2.05 -2.05 33.39
C ASP A 347 -3.43 -2.45 32.86
N ALA A 348 -3.51 -2.93 31.61
CA ALA A 348 -4.75 -3.47 31.03
C ALA A 348 -5.22 -4.78 31.70
N GLY A 349 -4.32 -5.52 32.36
CA GLY A 349 -4.65 -6.74 33.10
C GLY A 349 -3.47 -7.70 33.30
N PRO A 350 -3.67 -8.77 34.10
CA PRO A 350 -2.58 -9.65 34.52
C PRO A 350 -2.01 -10.47 33.35
N PHE A 351 -0.69 -10.72 33.39
CA PHE A 351 0.02 -11.61 32.45
C PHE A 351 -0.17 -11.28 30.96
N GLY A 352 -0.38 -10.00 30.61
CA GLY A 352 -0.58 -9.57 29.22
C GLY A 352 -1.99 -9.85 28.66
N LEU A 353 -2.95 -10.22 29.51
CA LEU A 353 -4.36 -10.30 29.16
C LEU A 353 -5.06 -8.99 29.50
N ALA A 354 -5.59 -8.31 28.49
CA ALA A 354 -6.42 -7.14 28.71
C ALA A 354 -7.81 -7.56 29.22
N LEU A 355 -8.27 -6.96 30.31
CA LEU A 355 -9.60 -7.19 30.87
C LEU A 355 -10.62 -6.26 30.19
N PRO A 356 -11.60 -6.77 29.42
CA PRO A 356 -12.51 -5.93 28.63
C PRO A 356 -13.28 -4.90 29.46
N GLY A 357 -13.75 -5.28 30.65
CA GLY A 357 -14.46 -4.37 31.55
C GLY A 357 -13.60 -3.20 32.04
N ARG A 358 -12.30 -3.44 32.29
CA ARG A 358 -11.36 -2.39 32.71
C ARG A 358 -11.03 -1.45 31.55
N LEU A 359 -10.75 -2.00 30.36
CA LEU A 359 -10.53 -1.18 29.17
C LEU A 359 -11.74 -0.27 28.88
N HIS A 360 -12.95 -0.80 29.07
CA HIS A 360 -14.17 -0.05 28.88
C HIS A 360 -14.30 1.09 29.89
N SER A 361 -14.11 0.83 31.19
CA SER A 361 -14.21 1.87 32.21
C SER A 361 -13.16 2.97 32.06
N GLU A 362 -11.92 2.60 31.72
CA GLU A 362 -10.85 3.56 31.44
C GLU A 362 -11.19 4.41 30.21
N PHE A 363 -11.67 3.77 29.14
CA PHE A 363 -12.10 4.47 27.94
C PHE A 363 -13.29 5.41 28.20
N GLU A 364 -14.30 5.00 28.96
CA GLU A 364 -15.45 5.85 29.31
C GLU A 364 -14.99 7.09 30.10
N SER A 365 -14.06 6.92 31.04
CA SER A 365 -13.47 8.03 31.79
C SER A 365 -12.76 9.02 30.87
N ALA A 366 -11.89 8.53 29.98
CA ALA A 366 -11.18 9.37 29.02
C ALA A 366 -12.10 9.98 27.94
N GLN A 367 -13.14 9.25 27.53
CA GLN A 367 -14.14 9.75 26.59
C GLN A 367 -14.92 10.91 27.17
N ALA A 368 -15.30 10.83 28.46
CA ALA A 368 -16.01 11.89 29.16
C ALA A 368 -15.12 13.12 29.38
N SER A 369 -13.86 12.94 29.78
CA SER A 369 -12.94 14.06 30.04
C SER A 369 -12.52 14.80 28.77
N LEU A 370 -12.35 14.09 27.64
CA LEU A 370 -11.86 14.66 26.40
C LEU A 370 -12.96 14.97 25.38
N GLY A 371 -14.22 14.64 25.70
CA GLY A 371 -15.36 14.84 24.80
C GLY A 371 -15.21 14.10 23.47
N ILE A 372 -14.77 12.83 23.51
CA ILE A 372 -14.61 12.01 22.30
C ILE A 372 -16.00 11.60 21.80
N VAL A 373 -16.38 12.10 20.62
CA VAL A 373 -17.67 11.78 19.99
C VAL A 373 -17.50 10.54 19.12
N ALA A 374 -18.05 9.41 19.57
CA ALA A 374 -18.11 8.16 18.83
C ALA A 374 -19.50 7.51 19.01
N ALA A 375 -20.01 6.85 17.97
CA ALA A 375 -21.28 6.14 18.02
C ALA A 375 -21.23 4.92 18.97
N SER A 376 -20.05 4.34 19.16
CA SER A 376 -19.78 3.32 20.19
C SER A 376 -18.27 3.17 20.44
N ALA A 377 -17.90 2.59 21.58
CA ALA A 377 -16.51 2.22 21.90
C ALA A 377 -15.86 1.29 20.85
N HIS A 378 -16.67 0.52 20.13
CA HIS A 378 -16.25 -0.46 19.12
C HIS A 378 -16.25 0.07 17.69
N GLN A 379 -16.67 1.32 17.47
CA GLN A 379 -16.55 1.96 16.16
C GLN A 379 -15.08 1.93 15.70
N PRO A 380 -14.78 1.55 14.45
CA PRO A 380 -13.42 1.67 13.92
C PRO A 380 -12.94 3.12 14.00
N ILE A 381 -11.69 3.35 14.44
CA ILE A 381 -11.18 4.73 14.57
C ILE A 381 -11.12 5.46 13.22
N SER A 382 -10.97 4.70 12.13
CA SER A 382 -11.02 5.20 10.75
C SER A 382 -12.35 5.82 10.33
N ALA A 383 -13.43 5.59 11.10
CA ALA A 383 -14.74 6.18 10.87
C ALA A 383 -15.00 7.45 11.70
N LEU A 384 -14.04 7.90 12.52
CA LEU A 384 -14.13 9.17 13.25
C LEU A 384 -13.66 10.36 12.40
N SER A 385 -14.12 11.55 12.75
CA SER A 385 -13.50 12.80 12.24
C SER A 385 -12.07 12.94 12.75
N GLY A 386 -11.23 13.69 12.04
CA GLY A 386 -9.82 13.89 12.40
C GLY A 386 -9.64 14.42 13.82
N GLY A 387 -10.47 15.40 14.24
CA GLY A 387 -10.45 15.93 15.61
C GLY A 387 -10.80 14.90 16.68
N ASN A 388 -11.84 14.06 16.46
CA ASN A 388 -12.20 13.01 17.42
C ASN A 388 -11.18 11.87 17.46
N ALA A 389 -10.59 11.52 16.32
CA ALA A 389 -9.48 10.57 16.28
C ALA A 389 -8.27 11.11 17.05
N GLN A 390 -7.94 12.39 16.92
CA GLN A 390 -6.86 13.03 17.68
C GLN A 390 -7.15 13.04 19.18
N LYS A 391 -8.36 13.40 19.60
CA LYS A 391 -8.79 13.32 21.01
C LYS A 391 -8.66 11.89 21.55
N ALA A 392 -9.02 10.87 20.77
CA ALA A 392 -8.85 9.46 21.15
C ALA A 392 -7.38 9.04 21.25
N VAL A 393 -6.47 9.64 20.48
CA VAL A 393 -5.03 9.41 20.61
C VAL A 393 -4.48 10.13 21.85
N LEU A 394 -4.89 11.38 22.09
CA LEU A 394 -4.53 12.16 23.27
C LEU A 394 -5.05 11.52 24.58
N ALA A 395 -6.14 10.76 24.51
CA ALA A 395 -6.64 9.94 25.62
C ALA A 395 -5.58 9.02 26.24
N ARG A 396 -4.62 8.54 25.45
CA ARG A 396 -3.53 7.70 25.95
C ARG A 396 -2.73 8.38 27.06
N ALA A 397 -2.55 9.70 26.98
CA ALA A 397 -1.86 10.47 27.99
C ALA A 397 -2.71 10.62 29.26
N ALA A 398 -4.04 10.75 29.13
CA ALA A 398 -4.96 10.82 30.26
C ALA A 398 -5.09 9.49 31.03
N LEU A 399 -4.87 8.36 30.35
CA LEU A 399 -4.98 7.02 30.94
C LEU A 399 -3.72 6.56 31.68
N ARG A 400 -2.67 7.39 31.73
CA ARG A 400 -1.42 7.08 32.42
C ARG A 400 -0.92 8.26 33.23
N GLN A 401 0.00 8.00 34.17
CA GLN A 401 0.72 9.07 34.86
C GLN A 401 1.82 9.63 33.97
N VAL A 402 1.44 10.49 33.03
CA VAL A 402 2.37 11.19 32.15
C VAL A 402 3.04 12.33 32.91
N LYS A 403 4.36 12.41 32.76
CA LYS A 403 5.20 13.48 33.33
C LYS A 403 5.63 14.47 32.24
N VAL A 404 5.83 13.96 31.04
CA VAL A 404 6.21 14.73 29.84
C VAL A 404 5.31 14.32 28.69
N LEU A 405 4.57 15.27 28.12
CA LEU A 405 3.76 15.07 26.93
C LEU A 405 4.49 15.68 25.72
N MET A 406 4.84 14.85 24.75
CA MET A 406 5.47 15.27 23.50
C MET A 406 4.46 15.17 22.36
N LEU A 407 4.24 16.28 21.67
CA LEU A 407 3.25 16.42 20.61
C LEU A 407 3.94 16.87 19.33
N ASP A 408 3.85 16.04 18.30
CA ASP A 408 4.31 16.36 16.95
C ASP A 408 3.08 16.72 16.10
N GLU A 409 3.00 17.97 15.64
CA GLU A 409 1.92 18.50 14.81
C GLU A 409 0.51 18.20 15.38
N PRO A 410 0.21 18.58 16.65
CA PRO A 410 -0.98 18.11 17.36
C PRO A 410 -2.31 18.49 16.69
N THR A 411 -2.32 19.55 15.89
CA THR A 411 -3.50 20.10 15.22
C THR A 411 -3.46 19.94 13.69
N GLN A 412 -2.50 19.20 13.15
CA GLN A 412 -2.44 18.95 11.71
C GLN A 412 -3.68 18.18 11.25
N GLY A 413 -4.40 18.70 10.26
CA GLY A 413 -5.60 18.05 9.71
C GLY A 413 -6.78 17.94 10.69
N VAL A 414 -6.89 18.80 11.72
CA VAL A 414 -8.14 19.01 12.48
C VAL A 414 -8.87 20.27 12.02
N ASP A 415 -10.18 20.33 12.18
CA ASP A 415 -10.99 21.54 11.93
C ASP A 415 -10.75 22.63 12.99
N ALA A 416 -11.22 23.85 12.73
CA ALA A 416 -10.98 25.02 13.58
C ALA A 416 -11.53 24.84 15.01
N LYS A 417 -12.69 24.19 15.14
CA LYS A 417 -13.29 23.92 16.46
C LYS A 417 -12.50 22.89 17.25
N ALA A 418 -12.14 21.78 16.63
CA ALA A 418 -11.33 20.73 17.23
C ALA A 418 -9.92 21.23 17.60
N ARG A 419 -9.37 22.17 16.83
CA ARG A 419 -8.12 22.86 17.14
C ARG A 419 -8.19 23.59 18.48
N LEU A 420 -9.25 24.37 18.72
CA LEU A 420 -9.49 25.05 20.00
C LEU A 420 -9.66 24.06 21.16
N ASP A 421 -10.41 22.98 20.97
CA ASP A 421 -10.57 21.93 21.98
C ASP A 421 -9.21 21.30 22.36
N ILE A 422 -8.33 21.08 21.37
CA ILE A 422 -6.97 20.55 21.59
C ILE A 422 -6.10 21.58 22.31
N TYR A 423 -6.22 22.88 22.00
CA TYR A 423 -5.50 23.94 22.70
C TYR A 423 -5.85 23.99 24.18
N SER A 424 -7.14 23.95 24.51
CA SER A 424 -7.60 23.87 25.91
C SER A 424 -7.05 22.62 26.59
N LEU A 425 -7.10 21.46 25.93
CA LEU A 425 -6.59 20.23 26.51
C LEU A 425 -5.07 20.28 26.80
N ILE A 426 -4.29 20.85 25.88
CA ILE A 426 -2.84 21.02 26.04
C ILE A 426 -2.56 21.96 27.22
N ALA A 427 -3.27 23.09 27.29
CA ALA A 427 -3.15 24.06 28.37
C ALA A 427 -3.51 23.42 29.72
N ASP A 428 -4.66 22.75 29.83
CA ASP A 428 -5.12 22.07 31.04
C ASP A 428 -4.12 20.98 31.49
N THR A 429 -3.53 20.26 30.53
CA THR A 429 -2.50 19.25 30.81
C THR A 429 -1.25 19.89 31.40
N ALA A 430 -0.78 20.99 30.81
CA ALA A 430 0.37 21.72 31.33
C ALA A 430 0.09 22.31 32.72
N ASP A 431 -1.08 22.92 32.92
CA ASP A 431 -1.49 23.53 34.18
C ASP A 431 -1.66 22.49 35.32
N SER A 432 -1.85 21.21 34.98
CA SER A 432 -1.80 20.09 35.94
C SER A 432 -0.37 19.69 36.38
N GLY A 433 0.68 20.33 35.83
CA GLY A 433 2.09 20.14 36.21
C GLY A 433 2.88 19.19 35.31
N VAL A 434 2.31 18.78 34.17
CA VAL A 434 2.97 17.98 33.13
C VAL A 434 3.82 18.92 32.26
N ALA A 435 5.06 18.52 31.96
CA ALA A 435 5.88 19.26 30.98
C ALA A 435 5.41 18.93 29.56
N VAL A 436 5.24 19.92 28.69
CA VAL A 436 4.79 19.72 27.32
C VAL A 436 5.86 20.20 26.33
N VAL A 437 6.19 19.37 25.35
CA VAL A 437 7.04 19.73 24.21
C VAL A 437 6.22 19.60 22.94
N ILE A 438 6.11 20.68 22.18
CA ILE A 438 5.28 20.74 20.98
C ILE A 438 6.15 21.07 19.78
N ASN A 439 6.13 20.23 18.76
CA ASN A 439 6.55 20.60 17.40
C ASN A 439 5.30 20.99 16.60
N SER A 440 5.34 22.15 15.94
CA SER A 440 4.24 22.61 15.09
C SER A 440 4.76 23.46 13.94
N SER A 441 4.21 23.22 12.75
CA SER A 441 4.41 24.05 11.57
C SER A 441 3.63 25.37 11.63
N ASP A 442 2.63 25.48 12.51
CA ASP A 442 1.83 26.69 12.70
C ASP A 442 2.51 27.61 13.72
N SER A 443 3.17 28.66 13.23
CA SER A 443 3.87 29.62 14.09
C SER A 443 2.92 30.43 14.99
N SER A 444 1.64 30.55 14.63
CA SER A 444 0.63 31.20 15.47
C SER A 444 0.27 30.32 16.67
N GLU A 445 0.22 29.00 16.48
CA GLU A 445 0.00 28.01 17.54
C GLU A 445 1.12 28.04 18.58
N LEU A 446 2.38 28.05 18.12
CA LEU A 446 3.53 28.13 19.01
C LEU A 446 3.57 29.47 19.76
N ALA A 447 3.25 30.58 19.09
CA ALA A 447 3.22 31.90 19.72
C ALA A 447 2.09 32.02 20.76
N GLY A 448 0.94 31.38 20.52
CA GLY A 448 -0.22 31.45 21.39
C GLY A 448 -0.18 30.50 22.61
N LEU A 449 0.47 29.34 22.50
CA LEU A 449 0.46 28.30 23.54
C LEU A 449 1.74 28.20 24.38
N CYS A 450 2.90 28.44 23.76
CA CYS A 450 4.18 28.08 24.38
C CYS A 450 4.69 29.18 25.33
N ASP A 451 5.28 28.76 26.45
CA ASP A 451 6.03 29.65 27.35
C ASP A 451 7.32 30.14 26.71
N ARG A 452 7.92 29.28 25.87
CA ARG A 452 9.04 29.61 24.99
C ARG A 452 9.09 28.71 23.77
N VAL A 453 9.75 29.20 22.73
CA VAL A 453 9.91 28.53 21.44
C VAL A 453 11.39 28.45 21.10
N ILE A 454 11.87 27.23 20.88
CA ILE A 454 13.22 26.94 20.39
C ILE A 454 13.15 26.90 18.86
N VAL A 455 13.84 27.82 18.22
CA VAL A 455 13.88 27.93 16.76
C VAL A 455 15.07 27.13 16.24
N MET A 456 14.81 26.21 15.32
CA MET A 456 15.79 25.34 14.70
C MET A 456 16.06 25.73 13.25
N SER A 457 17.33 25.61 12.86
CA SER A 457 17.78 25.71 11.46
C SER A 457 18.86 24.68 11.18
N LYS A 458 18.77 24.00 10.04
CA LYS A 458 19.75 22.98 9.59
C LYS A 458 20.10 21.97 10.70
N GLY A 459 19.12 21.52 11.47
CA GLY A 459 19.28 20.50 12.52
C GLY A 459 19.78 21.02 13.88
N VAL A 460 20.07 22.31 14.05
CA VAL A 460 20.56 22.87 15.32
C VAL A 460 19.61 23.93 15.87
N ALA A 461 19.56 24.08 17.20
CA ALA A 461 18.85 25.18 17.85
C ALA A 461 19.65 26.48 17.67
N ILE A 462 19.03 27.49 17.07
CA ILE A 462 19.68 28.76 16.73
C ILE A 462 19.24 29.91 17.65
N GLU A 463 18.01 29.86 18.17
CA GLU A 463 17.44 30.91 19.00
C GLU A 463 16.38 30.34 19.96
N GLU A 464 16.24 30.94 21.14
CA GLU A 464 15.15 30.67 22.09
C GLU A 464 14.35 31.96 22.30
N LEU A 465 13.06 31.96 21.96
CA LEU A 465 12.15 33.08 22.12
C LEU A 465 11.22 32.81 23.32
N ARG A 466 11.11 33.74 24.26
CA ARG A 466 10.20 33.62 25.41
C ARG A 466 8.90 34.38 25.19
N ALA A 467 7.81 33.88 25.76
CA ALA A 467 6.53 34.57 25.75
C ALA A 467 6.60 35.91 26.51
N PRO A 468 5.87 36.96 26.07
CA PRO A 468 5.03 36.98 24.87
C PRO A 468 5.88 37.04 23.59
N THR A 469 5.71 36.04 22.72
CA THR A 469 6.33 35.99 21.39
C THR A 469 5.25 36.19 20.33
N THR A 470 5.64 36.43 19.09
CA THR A 470 4.72 36.63 17.96
C THR A 470 5.07 35.70 16.82
N GLU A 471 4.08 35.35 16.01
CA GLU A 471 4.28 34.59 14.77
C GLU A 471 5.41 35.21 13.92
N ALA A 472 5.38 36.53 13.73
CA ALA A 472 6.38 37.26 12.96
C ALA A 472 7.80 37.14 13.55
N ALA A 473 7.96 37.09 14.88
CA ALA A 473 9.25 36.90 15.51
C ALA A 473 9.81 35.49 15.24
N ILE A 474 8.98 34.46 15.42
CA ILE A 474 9.34 33.05 15.16
C ILE A 474 9.75 32.86 13.69
N VAL A 475 8.92 33.35 12.76
CA VAL A 475 9.19 33.27 11.31
C VAL A 475 10.48 33.99 10.96
N ARG A 476 10.71 35.19 11.50
CA ARG A 476 11.92 35.96 11.25
C ARG A 476 13.19 35.24 11.71
N SER A 477 13.15 34.54 12.84
CA SER A 477 14.30 33.83 13.40
C SER A 477 14.83 32.72 12.48
N PHE A 478 13.96 31.91 11.86
CA PHE A 478 14.44 30.87 10.94
C PHE A 478 14.61 31.35 9.49
N VAL A 479 13.91 32.40 9.04
CA VAL A 479 14.14 33.02 7.72
C VAL A 479 15.45 33.81 7.69
N GLY A 480 15.77 34.55 8.75
CA GLY A 480 17.02 35.33 8.83
C GLY A 480 18.28 34.48 8.95
N ALA A 481 18.15 33.22 9.36
CA ALA A 481 19.25 32.26 9.41
C ALA A 481 19.62 31.66 8.04
N VAL A 482 18.90 32.01 6.97
CA VAL A 482 19.13 31.53 5.60
C VAL A 482 20.26 32.31 4.89
N ASP A 483 20.63 33.51 5.36
CA ASP A 483 21.57 34.42 4.67
C ASP A 483 23.08 34.21 4.98
N VAL A 484 23.50 33.06 5.54
CA VAL A 484 24.92 32.76 5.72
C VAL A 484 25.26 31.33 5.25
N ASP A 485 26.16 31.30 4.25
CA ASP A 485 26.81 30.16 3.59
C ASP A 485 25.87 29.13 2.93
N GLU A 486 25.51 29.46 1.67
CA GLU A 486 25.10 28.53 0.62
C GLU A 486 26.31 27.73 0.10
N GLU A 487 26.85 26.82 0.88
CA GLU A 487 27.61 25.68 0.38
C GLU A 487 27.42 24.53 1.37
N THR A 488 26.84 23.41 0.91
CA THR A 488 26.48 22.18 1.66
C THR A 488 25.10 22.24 2.37
N VAL A 489 24.12 21.34 2.19
CA VAL A 489 24.03 19.97 1.66
C VAL A 489 22.61 19.76 1.09
N SER A 490 22.50 19.40 -0.18
CA SER A 490 21.51 18.41 -0.62
C SER A 490 22.27 17.39 -1.45
N LEU A 491 22.66 16.28 -0.81
CA LEU A 491 23.17 15.15 -1.57
C LEU A 491 21.96 14.50 -2.24
N PRO A 492 21.89 14.46 -3.58
CA PRO A 492 21.00 13.52 -4.21
C PRO A 492 21.57 12.15 -3.90
N ILE A 493 20.93 11.40 -3.00
CA ILE A 493 21.15 9.95 -2.94
C ILE A 493 20.47 9.36 -4.18
N GLY A 494 21.08 9.63 -5.34
CA GLY A 494 20.81 8.86 -6.53
C GLY A 494 21.23 7.43 -6.23
N PRO A 495 20.40 6.41 -6.54
CA PRO A 495 20.79 5.04 -6.29
C PRO A 495 22.12 4.77 -7.01
N SER A 496 23.09 4.28 -6.24
CA SER A 496 24.40 3.87 -6.78
C SER A 496 24.18 3.03 -8.03
N TRP A 497 25.05 3.14 -9.03
CA TRP A 497 24.97 2.31 -10.23
C TRP A 497 24.86 0.81 -9.88
N LEU A 498 25.47 0.41 -8.75
CA LEU A 498 25.30 -0.87 -8.08
C LEU A 498 23.86 -1.15 -7.61
N GLY A 499 23.18 -0.20 -6.97
CA GLY A 499 21.76 -0.31 -6.60
C GLY A 499 20.83 -0.46 -7.81
N ARG A 500 21.09 0.27 -8.91
CA ARG A 500 20.35 0.15 -10.18
C ARG A 500 20.59 -1.21 -10.86
N ALA A 501 21.81 -1.72 -10.82
CA ALA A 501 22.14 -3.05 -11.32
C ALA A 501 21.54 -4.18 -10.45
N LEU A 502 21.66 -4.08 -9.12
CA LEU A 502 21.12 -5.05 -8.15
C LEU A 502 19.59 -5.11 -8.15
N GLY A 503 18.91 -3.98 -8.39
CA GLY A 503 17.46 -3.91 -8.58
C GLY A 503 16.99 -4.76 -9.76
N ARG A 504 17.65 -4.64 -10.93
CA ARG A 504 17.36 -5.44 -12.13
C ARG A 504 17.72 -6.93 -11.97
N VAL A 505 18.81 -7.25 -11.27
CA VAL A 505 19.26 -8.63 -11.04
C VAL A 505 18.37 -9.38 -10.04
N SER A 506 17.75 -8.67 -9.10
CA SER A 506 17.04 -9.32 -7.99
C SER A 506 15.85 -10.21 -8.34
N GLY A 507 15.14 -9.91 -9.44
CA GLY A 507 14.06 -10.76 -9.92
C GLY A 507 14.56 -12.08 -10.53
N GLN A 508 15.84 -12.14 -10.91
CA GLN A 508 16.46 -13.31 -11.56
C GLN A 508 17.28 -14.17 -10.59
N ILE A 509 17.51 -13.73 -9.36
CA ILE A 509 18.27 -14.49 -8.35
C ILE A 509 17.65 -15.88 -8.10
N PRO A 510 16.32 -16.04 -7.91
CA PRO A 510 15.73 -17.36 -7.71
C PRO A 510 15.92 -18.29 -8.90
N VAL A 511 15.79 -17.75 -10.12
CA VAL A 511 15.99 -18.47 -11.39
C VAL A 511 17.44 -18.94 -11.51
N ALA A 512 18.42 -18.04 -11.28
CA ALA A 512 19.84 -18.39 -11.34
C ALA A 512 20.23 -19.43 -10.28
N MET A 513 19.73 -19.26 -9.05
CA MET A 513 19.94 -20.22 -7.96
C MET A 513 19.37 -21.60 -8.32
N LEU A 514 18.16 -21.65 -8.88
CA LEU A 514 17.53 -22.88 -9.34
C LEU A 514 18.34 -23.57 -10.44
N LEU A 515 18.87 -22.83 -11.42
CA LEU A 515 19.72 -23.37 -12.48
C LEU A 515 21.01 -23.98 -11.91
N VAL A 516 21.65 -23.29 -10.95
CA VAL A 516 22.84 -23.81 -10.27
C VAL A 516 22.52 -25.08 -9.49
N LEU A 517 21.43 -25.10 -8.73
CA LEU A 517 21.00 -26.27 -7.97
C LEU A 517 20.65 -27.45 -8.86
N LEU A 518 19.92 -27.22 -9.96
CA LEU A 518 19.62 -28.23 -10.98
C LEU A 518 20.91 -28.83 -11.54
N ALA A 519 21.89 -28.00 -11.91
CA ALA A 519 23.18 -28.45 -12.44
C ALA A 519 23.97 -29.27 -11.41
N LEU A 520 24.07 -28.80 -10.17
CA LEU A 520 24.81 -29.47 -9.09
C LEU A 520 24.21 -30.83 -8.76
N VAL A 521 22.89 -30.91 -8.55
CA VAL A 521 22.20 -32.17 -8.21
C VAL A 521 22.28 -33.16 -9.37
N SER A 522 22.09 -32.70 -10.61
CA SER A 522 22.17 -33.55 -11.80
C SER A 522 23.58 -34.09 -12.01
N PHE A 523 24.61 -33.24 -11.88
CA PHE A 523 25.99 -33.65 -12.00
C PHE A 523 26.37 -34.68 -10.93
N TYR A 524 26.08 -34.39 -9.66
CA TYR A 524 26.35 -35.32 -8.56
C TYR A 524 25.67 -36.66 -8.80
N THR A 525 24.36 -36.68 -9.11
CA THR A 525 23.62 -37.92 -9.37
C THR A 525 24.21 -38.69 -10.54
N GLY A 526 24.59 -37.98 -11.59
CA GLY A 526 25.26 -38.55 -12.76
C GLY A 526 26.59 -39.25 -12.46
N THR A 527 27.31 -38.82 -11.42
CA THR A 527 28.53 -39.52 -10.97
C THR A 527 28.23 -40.77 -10.13
N GLN A 528 27.03 -40.84 -9.52
CA GLN A 528 26.63 -41.94 -8.64
C GLN A 528 25.79 -43.01 -9.35
N SER A 529 25.14 -42.67 -10.47
CA SER A 529 24.25 -43.58 -11.20
C SER A 529 24.44 -43.45 -12.71
N GLU A 530 24.82 -44.55 -13.34
CA GLU A 530 24.95 -44.65 -14.80
C GLU A 530 23.60 -44.50 -15.52
N ILE A 531 22.49 -44.78 -14.83
CA ILE A 531 21.13 -44.68 -15.36
C ILE A 531 20.73 -43.22 -15.58
N PHE A 532 21.26 -42.30 -14.77
CA PHE A 532 20.78 -40.92 -14.72
C PHE A 532 20.85 -40.20 -16.07
N TRP A 533 21.98 -40.32 -16.78
CA TRP A 533 22.22 -39.67 -18.07
C TRP A 533 21.62 -40.41 -19.28
N THR A 534 20.95 -41.54 -19.06
CA THR A 534 20.35 -42.28 -20.19
C THR A 534 19.22 -41.47 -20.83
N PRO A 535 19.07 -41.47 -22.17
CA PRO A 535 17.98 -40.78 -22.86
C PRO A 535 16.59 -41.16 -22.32
N GLN A 536 16.41 -42.42 -21.92
CA GLN A 536 15.15 -42.90 -21.37
C GLN A 536 14.84 -42.30 -20.00
N ASN A 537 15.83 -42.23 -19.08
CA ASN A 537 15.63 -41.59 -17.78
C ASN A 537 15.37 -40.09 -17.91
N LEU A 538 16.11 -39.40 -18.78
CA LEU A 538 15.89 -37.98 -19.04
C LEU A 538 14.50 -37.72 -19.62
N ALA A 539 14.05 -38.52 -20.59
CA ALA A 539 12.70 -38.42 -21.15
C ALA A 539 11.62 -38.65 -20.07
N ASN A 540 11.81 -39.67 -19.22
CA ASN A 540 10.88 -39.99 -18.13
C ASN A 540 10.80 -38.86 -17.10
N TRP A 541 11.92 -38.28 -16.70
CA TRP A 541 11.95 -37.12 -15.80
C TRP A 541 11.19 -35.92 -16.38
N LEU A 542 11.38 -35.62 -17.67
CA LEU A 542 10.64 -34.53 -18.33
C LEU A 542 9.14 -34.82 -18.41
N LEU A 543 8.72 -36.06 -18.68
CA LEU A 543 7.31 -36.48 -18.65
C LEU A 543 6.70 -36.35 -17.24
N LEU A 544 7.42 -36.79 -16.20
CA LEU A 544 7.01 -36.67 -14.80
C LEU A 544 6.89 -35.21 -14.34
N THR A 545 7.61 -34.29 -14.99
CA THR A 545 7.55 -32.86 -14.69
C THR A 545 6.27 -32.19 -15.20
N LEU A 546 5.67 -32.70 -16.28
CA LEU A 546 4.53 -32.06 -16.96
C LEU A 546 3.34 -31.74 -16.05
N PRO A 547 2.81 -32.67 -15.22
CA PRO A 547 1.67 -32.37 -14.36
C PRO A 547 1.93 -31.19 -13.42
N LEU A 548 3.09 -31.18 -12.75
CA LEU A 548 3.48 -30.14 -11.81
C LEU A 548 3.72 -28.80 -12.51
N ALA A 549 4.35 -28.81 -13.68
CA ALA A 549 4.69 -27.59 -14.39
C ALA A 549 3.44 -26.87 -14.94
N PHE A 550 2.47 -27.60 -15.53
CA PHE A 550 1.24 -26.96 -16.03
C PHE A 550 0.42 -26.31 -14.91
N VAL A 551 0.24 -27.01 -13.78
CA VAL A 551 -0.45 -26.43 -12.62
C VAL A 551 0.35 -25.28 -12.00
N ALA A 552 1.68 -25.37 -11.95
CA ALA A 552 2.54 -24.30 -11.45
C ALA A 552 2.46 -23.04 -12.32
N LEU A 553 2.41 -23.15 -13.65
CA LEU A 553 2.20 -22.00 -14.54
C LEU A 553 0.84 -21.34 -14.31
N GLY A 554 -0.22 -22.14 -14.08
CA GLY A 554 -1.53 -21.63 -13.71
C GLY A 554 -1.52 -20.88 -12.37
N GLN A 555 -0.95 -21.53 -11.35
CA GLN A 555 -0.80 -20.98 -9.99
C GLN A 555 0.09 -19.73 -9.96
N GLN A 556 1.10 -19.65 -10.83
CA GLN A 556 1.98 -18.49 -11.00
C GLN A 556 1.18 -17.24 -11.36
N TYR A 557 0.21 -17.32 -12.28
CA TYR A 557 -0.64 -16.18 -12.61
C TYR A 557 -1.39 -15.68 -11.37
N VAL A 558 -2.05 -16.60 -10.65
CA VAL A 558 -2.85 -16.29 -9.47
C VAL A 558 -1.98 -15.64 -8.39
N MET A 559 -0.78 -16.16 -8.14
CA MET A 559 0.15 -15.59 -7.16
C MET A 559 0.67 -14.23 -7.57
N VAL A 560 1.01 -14.00 -8.85
CA VAL A 560 1.42 -12.66 -9.29
C VAL A 560 0.29 -11.65 -9.11
N SER A 561 -0.98 -12.05 -9.22
CA SER A 561 -2.13 -11.18 -8.92
C SER A 561 -2.41 -10.95 -7.42
N GLY A 562 -1.60 -11.51 -6.51
CA GLY A 562 -1.83 -11.45 -5.06
C GLY A 562 -2.92 -12.42 -4.57
N GLY A 563 -3.18 -13.48 -5.32
CA GLY A 563 -4.15 -14.53 -4.98
C GLY A 563 -3.50 -15.89 -4.71
N LEU A 564 -4.33 -16.87 -4.39
CA LEU A 564 -3.93 -18.28 -4.25
C LEU A 564 -5.11 -19.19 -4.62
N ASP A 565 -4.82 -20.40 -5.11
CA ASP A 565 -5.83 -21.43 -5.39
C ASP A 565 -5.40 -22.78 -4.81
N ILE A 566 -6.00 -23.17 -3.69
CA ILE A 566 -5.71 -24.44 -3.01
C ILE A 566 -6.44 -25.62 -3.68
N SER A 567 -7.44 -25.36 -4.53
CA SER A 567 -8.29 -26.40 -5.13
C SER A 567 -7.63 -27.19 -6.26
N VAL A 568 -6.42 -26.80 -6.68
CA VAL A 568 -5.72 -27.36 -7.84
C VAL A 568 -5.50 -28.87 -7.77
N GLY A 569 -5.09 -29.42 -6.61
CA GLY A 569 -4.86 -30.87 -6.49
C GLY A 569 -6.15 -31.68 -6.58
N SER A 570 -7.24 -31.21 -5.97
CA SER A 570 -8.56 -31.83 -6.12
C SER A 570 -9.09 -31.73 -7.56
N THR A 571 -8.80 -30.62 -8.25
CA THR A 571 -9.14 -30.42 -9.68
C THR A 571 -8.40 -31.42 -10.56
N MET A 572 -7.11 -31.66 -10.29
CA MET A 572 -6.33 -32.70 -10.98
C MET A 572 -6.90 -34.09 -10.72
N SER A 573 -7.25 -34.44 -9.47
CA SER A 573 -7.91 -35.72 -9.16
C SER A 573 -9.24 -35.90 -9.90
N LEU A 574 -10.10 -34.88 -9.88
CA LEU A 574 -11.37 -34.92 -10.63
C LEU A 574 -11.13 -35.08 -12.14
N THR A 575 -10.08 -34.46 -12.67
CA THR A 575 -9.68 -34.62 -14.08
C THR A 575 -9.32 -36.07 -14.41
N VAL A 576 -8.52 -36.72 -13.57
CA VAL A 576 -8.17 -38.16 -13.72
C VAL A 576 -9.44 -39.02 -13.69
N VAL A 577 -10.37 -38.71 -12.79
CA VAL A 577 -11.68 -39.39 -12.72
C VAL A 577 -12.48 -39.19 -13.99
N ILE A 578 -12.63 -37.95 -14.48
CA ILE A 578 -13.34 -37.63 -15.73
C ILE A 578 -12.71 -38.38 -16.90
N CYS A 579 -11.38 -38.34 -17.08
CA CYS A 579 -10.69 -39.08 -18.13
C CYS A 579 -11.03 -40.57 -18.10
N SER A 580 -11.14 -41.19 -16.93
CA SER A 580 -11.50 -42.62 -16.82
C SER A 580 -12.96 -42.94 -17.18
N LEU A 581 -13.82 -41.93 -17.29
CA LEU A 581 -15.22 -42.07 -17.69
C LEU A 581 -15.43 -41.75 -19.17
N VAL A 582 -14.69 -40.76 -19.71
CA VAL A 582 -14.93 -40.22 -21.06
C VAL A 582 -13.79 -40.45 -22.05
N LEU A 583 -12.64 -41.00 -21.62
CA LEU A 583 -11.46 -41.23 -22.47
C LEU A 583 -10.94 -42.68 -22.39
N PRO A 584 -11.73 -43.69 -22.79
CA PRO A 584 -11.28 -45.08 -22.85
C PRO A 584 -10.26 -45.35 -23.97
N ASP A 585 -10.29 -44.58 -25.06
CA ASP A 585 -9.41 -44.69 -26.23
C ASP A 585 -9.09 -43.31 -26.84
N LEU A 586 -8.26 -43.30 -27.88
CA LEU A 586 -7.86 -42.09 -28.63
C LEU A 586 -8.63 -41.93 -29.95
N SER A 587 -9.82 -42.54 -30.09
CA SER A 587 -10.61 -42.39 -31.31
C SER A 587 -11.14 -40.95 -31.45
N PRO A 588 -11.30 -40.43 -32.68
CA PRO A 588 -11.80 -39.08 -32.89
C PRO A 588 -13.15 -38.80 -32.20
N GLY A 589 -14.05 -39.79 -32.16
CA GLY A 589 -15.35 -39.67 -31.49
C GLY A 589 -15.23 -39.49 -29.98
N THR A 590 -14.35 -40.28 -29.34
CA THR A 590 -14.05 -40.14 -27.92
C THR A 590 -13.42 -38.78 -27.61
N LEU A 591 -12.46 -38.33 -28.42
CA LEU A 591 -11.81 -37.03 -28.25
C LEU A 591 -12.78 -35.84 -28.41
N LEU A 592 -13.75 -35.94 -29.32
CA LEU A 592 -14.79 -34.92 -29.52
C LEU A 592 -15.71 -34.76 -28.28
N VAL A 593 -15.81 -35.77 -27.42
CA VAL A 593 -16.58 -35.70 -26.18
C VAL A 593 -15.68 -35.33 -24.99
N ALA A 594 -14.52 -35.99 -24.88
CA ALA A 594 -13.63 -35.83 -23.74
C ALA A 594 -13.08 -34.40 -23.61
N VAL A 595 -12.63 -33.80 -24.72
CA VAL A 595 -12.00 -32.47 -24.69
C VAL A 595 -12.99 -31.39 -24.22
N PRO A 596 -14.22 -31.27 -24.77
CA PRO A 596 -15.20 -30.30 -24.27
C PRO A 596 -15.57 -30.49 -22.79
N VAL A 597 -15.71 -31.75 -22.33
CA VAL A 597 -16.05 -32.02 -20.92
C VAL A 597 -14.94 -31.55 -19.99
N LEU A 598 -13.67 -31.79 -20.35
CA LEU A 598 -12.51 -31.34 -19.58
C LEU A 598 -12.39 -29.81 -19.56
N LEU A 599 -12.60 -29.15 -20.71
CA LEU A 599 -12.61 -27.69 -20.79
C LEU A 599 -13.76 -27.08 -19.97
N LEU A 600 -14.93 -27.71 -20.00
CA LEU A 600 -16.08 -27.29 -19.20
C LEU A 600 -15.79 -27.42 -17.70
N ALA A 601 -15.13 -28.51 -17.28
CA ALA A 601 -14.73 -28.68 -15.88
C ALA A 601 -13.80 -27.54 -15.42
N ALA A 602 -12.77 -27.20 -16.22
CA ALA A 602 -11.89 -26.06 -15.94
C ALA A 602 -12.67 -24.73 -15.82
N LEU A 603 -13.59 -24.48 -16.77
CA LEU A 603 -14.39 -23.27 -16.78
C LEU A 603 -15.29 -23.17 -15.55
N VAL A 604 -16.01 -24.24 -15.20
CA VAL A 604 -16.93 -24.28 -14.05
C VAL A 604 -16.18 -24.05 -12.75
N ILE A 605 -15.06 -24.74 -12.54
CA ILE A 605 -14.27 -24.62 -11.30
C ILE A 605 -13.67 -23.22 -11.18
N GLY A 606 -13.05 -22.71 -12.25
CA GLY A 606 -12.47 -21.36 -12.25
C GLY A 606 -13.53 -20.26 -12.06
N CYS A 607 -14.70 -20.40 -12.70
CA CYS A 607 -15.83 -19.49 -12.50
C CYS A 607 -16.41 -19.56 -11.08
N LEU A 608 -16.49 -20.75 -10.47
CA LEU A 608 -16.92 -20.91 -9.08
C LEU A 608 -15.98 -20.18 -8.13
N ASN A 609 -14.66 -20.41 -8.24
CA ASN A 609 -13.67 -19.72 -7.43
C ASN A 609 -13.74 -18.20 -7.65
N ALA A 610 -13.83 -17.74 -8.90
CA ALA A 610 -13.95 -16.32 -9.20
C ALA A 610 -15.25 -15.70 -8.62
N PHE A 611 -16.37 -16.42 -8.69
CA PHE A 611 -17.63 -15.96 -8.13
C PHE A 611 -17.54 -15.81 -6.60
N LEU A 612 -17.02 -16.81 -5.89
CA LEU A 612 -16.86 -16.77 -4.44
C LEU A 612 -15.93 -15.61 -4.01
N ILE A 613 -14.81 -15.42 -4.70
CA ILE A 613 -13.78 -14.45 -4.31
C ILE A 613 -14.15 -13.03 -4.76
N GLU A 614 -14.48 -12.84 -6.03
CA GLU A 614 -14.65 -11.51 -6.60
C GLU A 614 -16.06 -10.95 -6.43
N ARG A 615 -17.09 -11.81 -6.47
CA ARG A 615 -18.48 -11.38 -6.36
C ARG A 615 -19.00 -11.44 -4.94
N LEU A 616 -18.80 -12.56 -4.23
CA LEU A 616 -19.22 -12.72 -2.84
C LEU A 616 -18.23 -12.15 -1.82
N LYS A 617 -17.05 -11.71 -2.26
CA LYS A 617 -15.99 -11.14 -1.39
C LYS A 617 -15.54 -12.11 -0.28
N VAL A 618 -15.64 -13.43 -0.52
CA VAL A 618 -15.11 -14.45 0.39
C VAL A 618 -13.58 -14.41 0.32
N ASN A 619 -12.92 -14.60 1.47
CA ASN A 619 -11.47 -14.73 1.50
C ASN A 619 -11.00 -15.88 0.57
N ALA A 620 -9.96 -15.64 -0.23
CA ALA A 620 -9.50 -16.59 -1.24
C ALA A 620 -9.09 -17.96 -0.68
N ILE A 621 -8.50 -18.02 0.52
CA ILE A 621 -8.15 -19.28 1.18
C ILE A 621 -9.41 -20.07 1.49
N VAL A 622 -10.37 -19.44 2.15
CA VAL A 622 -11.63 -20.08 2.55
C VAL A 622 -12.42 -20.56 1.32
N ALA A 623 -12.53 -19.70 0.31
CA ALA A 623 -13.24 -20.04 -0.93
C ALA A 623 -12.61 -21.25 -1.62
N THR A 624 -11.28 -21.26 -1.79
CA THR A 624 -10.59 -22.32 -2.54
C THR A 624 -10.47 -23.62 -1.74
N VAL A 625 -10.42 -23.57 -0.40
CA VAL A 625 -10.54 -24.75 0.47
C VAL A 625 -11.95 -25.35 0.41
N ALA A 626 -12.99 -24.52 0.39
CA ALA A 626 -14.37 -24.99 0.22
C ALA A 626 -14.55 -25.66 -1.16
N THR A 627 -14.08 -25.00 -2.22
CA THR A 627 -14.08 -25.58 -3.57
C THR A 627 -13.28 -26.89 -3.63
N MET A 628 -12.12 -26.95 -2.97
CA MET A 628 -11.33 -28.18 -2.86
C MET A 628 -12.13 -29.33 -2.25
N ALA A 629 -12.83 -29.09 -1.15
CA ALA A 629 -13.65 -30.11 -0.48
C ALA A 629 -14.82 -30.57 -1.36
N ILE A 630 -15.50 -29.64 -2.05
CA ILE A 630 -16.60 -29.94 -2.98
C ILE A 630 -16.11 -30.81 -4.14
N ILE A 631 -15.00 -30.42 -4.78
CA ILE A 631 -14.42 -31.13 -5.91
C ILE A 631 -13.92 -32.52 -5.49
N ALA A 632 -13.25 -32.62 -4.34
CA ALA A 632 -12.80 -33.90 -3.80
C ALA A 632 -13.98 -34.84 -3.50
N GLY A 633 -15.05 -34.31 -2.90
CA GLY A 633 -16.30 -35.07 -2.68
C GLY A 633 -16.92 -35.57 -3.99
N LEU A 634 -16.99 -34.72 -5.01
CA LEU A 634 -17.49 -35.11 -6.33
C LEU A 634 -16.63 -36.22 -6.97
N ALA A 635 -15.30 -36.11 -6.88
CA ALA A 635 -14.39 -37.13 -7.39
C ALA A 635 -14.59 -38.49 -6.69
N ILE A 636 -14.85 -38.49 -5.37
CA ILE A 636 -15.16 -39.69 -4.60
C ILE A 636 -16.49 -40.30 -5.03
N VAL A 637 -17.53 -39.49 -5.24
CA VAL A 637 -18.86 -39.97 -5.68
C VAL A 637 -18.78 -40.61 -7.07
N LEU A 638 -18.05 -39.98 -8.00
CA LEU A 638 -17.89 -40.48 -9.36
C LEU A 638 -16.99 -41.73 -9.44
N ARG A 639 -15.99 -41.81 -8.57
CA ARG A 639 -15.01 -42.92 -8.49
C ARG A 639 -14.66 -43.20 -7.02
N PRO A 640 -15.41 -44.07 -6.31
CA PRO A 640 -15.09 -44.41 -4.92
C PRO A 640 -13.84 -45.27 -4.78
N LYS A 641 -13.54 -46.08 -5.80
CA LYS A 641 -12.38 -46.99 -5.86
C LYS A 641 -11.60 -46.76 -7.15
N PRO A 642 -10.28 -47.03 -7.17
CA PRO A 642 -9.49 -46.93 -8.38
C PRO A 642 -9.93 -47.97 -9.43
N GLU A 643 -10.48 -47.52 -10.56
CA GLU A 643 -10.91 -48.42 -11.64
C GLU A 643 -11.07 -47.66 -12.99
N GLY A 644 -11.39 -48.39 -14.06
CA GLY A 644 -11.58 -47.91 -15.44
C GLY A 644 -10.32 -47.39 -16.14
N SER A 645 -10.10 -47.88 -17.35
CA SER A 645 -8.92 -47.61 -18.15
C SER A 645 -8.97 -46.22 -18.79
N ILE A 646 -7.84 -45.52 -18.75
CA ILE A 646 -7.64 -44.24 -19.43
C ILE A 646 -6.74 -44.50 -20.63
N ALA A 647 -7.28 -44.34 -21.84
CA ALA A 647 -6.62 -44.45 -23.14
C ALA A 647 -5.19 -45.02 -23.10
N PRO A 648 -5.00 -46.36 -23.18
CA PRO A 648 -3.69 -46.99 -22.99
C PRO A 648 -2.56 -46.47 -23.90
N GLY A 649 -2.90 -45.92 -25.08
CA GLY A 649 -1.93 -45.28 -25.99
C GLY A 649 -1.55 -43.83 -25.65
N LEU A 650 -2.18 -43.20 -24.65
CA LEU A 650 -2.00 -41.78 -24.33
C LEU A 650 -0.58 -41.47 -23.85
N ASN A 651 0.00 -42.32 -23.00
CA ASN A 651 1.38 -42.16 -22.53
C ASN A 651 2.38 -42.30 -23.69
N GLN A 652 2.14 -43.25 -24.62
CA GLN A 652 2.98 -43.42 -25.80
C GLN A 652 2.89 -42.22 -26.75
N MET A 653 1.71 -41.62 -26.88
CA MET A 653 1.53 -40.40 -27.67
C MET A 653 2.28 -39.21 -27.06
N PHE A 654 2.28 -39.08 -25.73
CA PHE A 654 3.01 -38.02 -25.03
C PHE A 654 4.51 -38.22 -24.98
N SER A 655 5.01 -39.46 -25.09
CA SER A 655 6.44 -39.74 -25.17
C SER A 655 7.05 -39.48 -26.55
N LEU A 656 6.23 -39.24 -27.59
CA LEU A 656 6.71 -38.75 -28.89
C LEU A 656 7.43 -37.42 -28.72
N GLY A 657 8.56 -37.24 -29.39
CA GLY A 657 9.41 -36.07 -29.19
C GLY A 657 10.61 -36.01 -30.13
N ILE A 658 11.54 -35.10 -29.83
CA ILE A 658 12.79 -34.93 -30.57
C ILE A 658 13.93 -35.43 -29.66
N GLY A 659 14.58 -36.53 -30.06
CA GLY A 659 15.58 -37.18 -29.22
C GLY A 659 14.97 -37.68 -27.90
N PHE A 660 15.48 -37.23 -26.76
CA PHE A 660 14.96 -37.57 -25.44
C PHE A 660 13.90 -36.57 -24.92
N ILE A 661 13.62 -35.48 -25.64
CA ILE A 661 12.72 -34.42 -25.15
C ILE A 661 11.30 -34.67 -25.66
N PRO A 662 10.33 -34.95 -24.77
CA PRO A 662 8.94 -35.15 -25.16
C PRO A 662 8.35 -33.89 -25.82
N ALA A 663 7.56 -34.06 -26.88
CA ALA A 663 6.90 -32.95 -27.58
C ALA A 663 6.04 -32.08 -26.65
N PRO A 664 5.27 -32.62 -25.68
CA PRO A 664 4.54 -31.80 -24.72
C PRO A 664 5.44 -30.92 -23.85
N PHE A 665 6.68 -31.35 -23.56
CA PHE A 665 7.64 -30.56 -22.80
C PHE A 665 8.17 -29.39 -23.62
N ILE A 666 8.39 -29.57 -24.93
CA ILE A 666 8.74 -28.48 -25.85
C ILE A 666 7.63 -27.42 -25.88
N VAL A 667 6.37 -27.87 -25.99
CA VAL A 667 5.20 -26.98 -25.96
C VAL A 667 5.12 -26.22 -24.62
N LEU A 668 5.34 -26.91 -23.50
CA LEU A 668 5.38 -26.30 -22.17
C LEU A 668 6.45 -25.21 -22.06
N VAL A 669 7.67 -25.45 -22.55
CA VAL A 669 8.74 -24.44 -22.59
C VAL A 669 8.33 -23.24 -23.44
N ALA A 670 7.74 -23.46 -24.62
CA ALA A 670 7.25 -22.38 -25.48
C ALA A 670 6.15 -21.55 -24.79
N ILE A 671 5.23 -22.21 -24.07
CA ILE A 671 4.19 -21.53 -23.27
C ILE A 671 4.83 -20.70 -22.16
N ALA A 672 5.79 -21.25 -21.40
CA ALA A 672 6.46 -20.53 -20.31
C ALA A 672 7.23 -19.30 -20.83
N LEU A 673 7.97 -19.43 -21.95
CA LEU A 673 8.67 -18.33 -22.60
C LEU A 673 7.70 -17.25 -23.13
N GLY A 674 6.62 -17.68 -23.78
CA GLY A 674 5.58 -16.77 -24.28
C GLY A 674 4.87 -16.03 -23.14
N ALA A 675 4.56 -16.72 -22.05
CA ALA A 675 3.96 -16.13 -20.85
C ALA A 675 4.91 -15.17 -20.14
N GLU A 676 6.21 -15.48 -20.07
CA GLU A 676 7.23 -14.58 -19.52
C GLU A 676 7.38 -13.31 -20.36
N TRP A 677 7.48 -13.45 -21.69
CA TRP A 677 7.53 -12.32 -22.60
C TRP A 677 6.25 -11.47 -22.47
N TRP A 678 5.08 -12.10 -22.41
CA TRP A 678 3.81 -11.40 -22.20
C TRP A 678 3.79 -10.63 -20.86
N LEU A 679 4.25 -11.26 -19.77
CA LEU A 679 4.31 -10.66 -18.44
C LEU A 679 5.21 -9.42 -18.39
N GLN A 680 6.36 -9.48 -19.08
CA GLN A 680 7.38 -8.43 -19.02
C GLN A 680 7.19 -7.32 -20.06
N ARG A 681 6.65 -7.64 -21.25
CA ARG A 681 6.65 -6.73 -22.40
C ARG A 681 5.27 -6.20 -22.78
N ARG A 682 4.19 -6.82 -22.31
CA ARG A 682 2.82 -6.43 -22.71
C ARG A 682 2.15 -5.62 -21.60
N PRO A 683 1.34 -4.60 -21.94
CA PRO A 683 0.61 -3.82 -20.96
C PRO A 683 -0.31 -4.64 -20.05
N ALA A 684 -0.88 -5.74 -20.56
CA ALA A 684 -1.68 -6.66 -19.76
C ALA A 684 -0.85 -7.42 -18.71
N GLY A 685 0.41 -7.76 -19.02
CA GLY A 685 1.36 -8.32 -18.06
C GLY A 685 1.78 -7.30 -16.99
N LEU A 686 1.97 -6.04 -17.41
CA LEU A 686 2.21 -4.92 -16.49
C LEU A 686 1.02 -4.71 -15.55
N ALA A 687 -0.22 -4.77 -16.05
CA ALA A 687 -1.45 -4.70 -15.26
C ALA A 687 -1.56 -5.84 -14.23
N LEU A 688 -1.19 -7.06 -14.62
CA LEU A 688 -1.14 -8.20 -13.70
C LEU A 688 -0.17 -7.95 -12.53
N ARG A 689 1.04 -7.46 -12.83
CA ARG A 689 2.04 -7.13 -11.82
C ARG A 689 1.60 -5.96 -10.93
N ALA A 690 1.07 -4.89 -11.54
CA ALA A 690 0.55 -3.73 -10.81
C ALA A 690 -0.54 -4.13 -9.82
N THR A 691 -1.50 -4.94 -10.27
CA THR A 691 -2.59 -5.47 -9.44
C THR A 691 -2.05 -6.22 -8.22
N GLY A 692 -0.99 -7.02 -8.41
CA GLY A 692 -0.40 -7.76 -7.31
C GLY A 692 0.50 -6.94 -6.39
N PHE A 693 1.12 -5.86 -6.86
CA PHE A 693 1.90 -4.98 -5.99
C PHE A 693 1.00 -4.11 -5.13
N ASP A 694 -0.03 -3.51 -5.73
CA ASP A 694 -0.98 -2.64 -5.04
C ASP A 694 -2.34 -2.63 -5.76
N MET A 695 -3.31 -3.31 -5.16
CA MET A 695 -4.68 -3.39 -5.67
C MET A 695 -5.43 -2.06 -5.56
N GLU A 696 -5.18 -1.28 -4.51
CA GLU A 696 -5.85 0.00 -4.26
C GLU A 696 -5.43 1.01 -5.32
N SER A 697 -4.12 1.20 -5.49
CA SER A 697 -3.55 2.09 -6.50
C SER A 697 -3.98 1.67 -7.91
N SER A 698 -3.97 0.37 -8.22
CA SER A 698 -4.43 -0.14 -9.51
C SER A 698 -5.90 0.21 -9.80
N ARG A 699 -6.80 0.16 -8.81
CA ARG A 699 -8.20 0.60 -8.96
C ARG A 699 -8.31 2.10 -9.17
N ARG A 700 -7.53 2.91 -8.44
CA ARG A 700 -7.49 4.38 -8.61
C ARG A 700 -6.99 4.79 -9.99
N VAL A 701 -6.07 4.01 -10.58
CA VAL A 701 -5.63 4.16 -11.99
C VAL A 701 -6.70 3.70 -13.00
N GLY A 702 -7.79 3.08 -12.55
CA GLY A 702 -8.90 2.65 -13.39
C GLY A 702 -8.78 1.22 -13.92
N GLN A 703 -7.87 0.40 -13.38
CA GLN A 703 -7.76 -1.00 -13.78
C GLN A 703 -8.94 -1.85 -13.27
N SER A 704 -9.35 -2.78 -14.12
CA SER A 704 -10.30 -3.83 -13.75
C SER A 704 -9.60 -4.96 -12.98
N VAL A 705 -9.21 -4.70 -11.73
CA VAL A 705 -8.56 -5.68 -10.84
C VAL A 705 -9.34 -7.00 -10.77
N THR A 706 -10.68 -6.91 -10.67
CA THR A 706 -11.56 -8.09 -10.66
C THR A 706 -11.43 -8.94 -11.91
N ARG A 707 -11.27 -8.33 -13.09
CA ARG A 707 -11.09 -9.07 -14.35
C ARG A 707 -9.75 -9.80 -14.36
N VAL A 708 -8.68 -9.12 -13.95
CA VAL A 708 -7.32 -9.71 -13.88
C VAL A 708 -7.34 -10.95 -12.98
N ARG A 709 -7.91 -10.84 -11.77
CA ARG A 709 -7.99 -11.96 -10.82
C ARG A 709 -8.90 -13.09 -11.29
N THR A 710 -10.04 -12.76 -11.91
CA THR A 710 -10.95 -13.76 -12.51
C THR A 710 -10.26 -14.57 -13.61
N VAL A 711 -9.55 -13.89 -14.52
CA VAL A 711 -8.76 -14.55 -15.58
C VAL A 711 -7.71 -15.45 -14.95
N GLY A 712 -7.06 -15.00 -13.87
CA GLY A 712 -6.08 -15.82 -13.17
C GLY A 712 -6.64 -17.14 -12.63
N LEU A 713 -7.81 -17.11 -12.01
CA LEU A 713 -8.46 -18.32 -11.49
C LEU A 713 -8.88 -19.28 -12.62
N LEU A 714 -9.33 -18.74 -13.76
CA LEU A 714 -9.63 -19.53 -14.96
C LEU A 714 -8.37 -20.19 -15.54
N VAL A 715 -7.28 -19.43 -15.68
CA VAL A 715 -5.98 -19.93 -16.15
C VAL A 715 -5.41 -20.98 -15.19
N CYS A 716 -5.58 -20.79 -13.88
CA CYS A 716 -5.16 -21.76 -12.87
C CYS A 716 -5.93 -23.07 -12.97
N SER A 717 -7.27 -23.00 -13.05
CA SER A 717 -8.10 -24.19 -13.20
C SER A 717 -7.82 -24.92 -14.52
N PHE A 718 -7.63 -24.18 -15.62
CA PHE A 718 -7.20 -24.76 -16.89
C PHE A 718 -5.83 -25.46 -16.78
N GLY A 719 -4.84 -24.82 -16.14
CA GLY A 719 -3.53 -25.43 -15.88
C GLY A 719 -3.63 -26.69 -15.02
N ALA A 720 -4.51 -26.71 -14.02
CA ALA A 720 -4.78 -27.89 -13.20
C ALA A 720 -5.44 -29.02 -14.00
N VAL A 721 -6.41 -28.73 -14.88
CA VAL A 721 -7.00 -29.75 -15.76
C VAL A 721 -5.96 -30.30 -16.75
N VAL A 722 -5.18 -29.45 -17.41
CA VAL A 722 -4.11 -29.90 -18.32
C VAL A 722 -3.08 -30.76 -17.58
N GLY A 723 -2.64 -30.33 -16.39
CA GLY A 723 -1.77 -31.13 -15.53
C GLY A 723 -2.39 -32.46 -15.12
N GLY A 724 -3.70 -32.46 -14.83
CA GLY A 724 -4.49 -33.66 -14.54
C GLY A 724 -4.58 -34.65 -15.70
N ILE A 725 -4.61 -34.19 -16.96
CA ILE A 725 -4.57 -35.06 -18.15
C ILE A 725 -3.22 -35.77 -18.26
N PHE A 726 -2.10 -35.07 -18.02
CA PHE A 726 -0.78 -35.71 -17.97
C PHE A 726 -0.70 -36.71 -16.82
N LEU A 727 -1.24 -36.37 -15.65
CA LEU A 727 -1.31 -37.29 -14.52
C LEU A 727 -2.14 -38.54 -14.84
N ALA A 728 -3.28 -38.36 -15.53
CA ALA A 728 -4.14 -39.44 -15.99
C ALA A 728 -3.43 -40.39 -16.96
N SER A 729 -2.56 -39.86 -17.84
CA SER A 729 -1.74 -40.67 -18.75
C SER A 729 -0.69 -41.52 -18.02
N GLN A 730 -0.19 -41.03 -16.88
CA GLN A 730 0.81 -41.73 -16.07
C GLN A 730 0.18 -42.81 -15.19
N THR A 731 -1.02 -42.56 -14.66
CA THR A 731 -1.72 -43.54 -13.81
C THR A 731 -2.45 -44.61 -14.61
N GLY A 732 -2.98 -44.26 -15.79
CA GLY A 732 -3.73 -45.17 -16.68
C GLY A 732 -5.07 -45.67 -16.15
N ILE A 733 -5.41 -45.37 -14.88
CA ILE A 733 -6.62 -45.78 -14.19
C ILE A 733 -7.23 -44.57 -13.47
N GLY A 734 -8.56 -44.50 -13.42
CA GLY A 734 -9.29 -43.47 -12.69
C GLY A 734 -9.13 -43.60 -11.18
N SER A 735 -8.62 -42.56 -10.52
CA SER A 735 -8.45 -42.52 -9.06
C SER A 735 -8.71 -41.11 -8.53
N ASN A 736 -9.38 -41.01 -7.38
CA ASN A 736 -9.88 -39.77 -6.80
C ASN A 736 -8.85 -39.01 -5.93
N SER A 737 -7.67 -39.57 -5.70
CA SER A 737 -6.71 -39.04 -4.71
C SER A 737 -5.33 -38.70 -5.28
N VAL A 738 -5.06 -39.02 -6.55
CA VAL A 738 -3.73 -38.89 -7.16
C VAL A 738 -3.25 -37.44 -7.22
N GLY A 739 -4.18 -36.49 -7.40
CA GLY A 739 -3.85 -35.07 -7.49
C GLY A 739 -3.56 -34.41 -6.13
N ALA A 740 -3.88 -35.05 -5.00
CA ALA A 740 -3.78 -34.43 -3.67
C ALA A 740 -2.36 -33.96 -3.32
N GLY A 741 -1.34 -34.69 -3.76
CA GLY A 741 0.07 -34.32 -3.54
C GLY A 741 0.48 -33.01 -4.23
N TYR A 742 -0.21 -32.61 -5.30
CA TYR A 742 0.14 -31.41 -6.08
C TYR A 742 -0.37 -30.12 -5.43
N THR A 743 -1.32 -30.19 -4.50
CA THR A 743 -1.89 -29.01 -3.85
C THR A 743 -0.81 -28.13 -3.22
N LEU A 744 0.11 -28.69 -2.44
CA LEU A 744 1.20 -27.93 -1.81
C LEU A 744 2.45 -27.82 -2.69
N THR A 745 2.74 -28.85 -3.48
CA THR A 745 3.96 -28.90 -4.30
C THR A 745 3.94 -27.86 -5.42
N CYS A 746 2.78 -27.51 -5.98
CA CYS A 746 2.69 -26.44 -6.98
C CYS A 746 3.04 -25.07 -6.40
N PHE A 747 2.61 -24.76 -5.16
CA PHE A 747 3.04 -23.55 -4.47
C PHE A 747 4.54 -23.54 -4.28
N ALA A 748 5.12 -24.64 -3.79
CA ALA A 748 6.57 -24.72 -3.62
C ALA A 748 7.34 -24.53 -4.93
N ALA A 749 6.86 -25.10 -6.04
CA ALA A 749 7.45 -24.87 -7.36
C ALA A 749 7.46 -23.38 -7.73
N VAL A 750 6.32 -22.72 -7.55
CA VAL A 750 6.11 -21.30 -7.85
C VAL A 750 6.94 -20.38 -6.92
N PHE A 751 6.99 -20.69 -5.63
CA PHE A 751 7.80 -19.97 -4.64
C PHE A 751 9.29 -20.12 -4.89
N LEU A 752 9.75 -21.33 -5.15
CA LEU A 752 11.15 -21.60 -5.48
C LEU A 752 11.54 -20.88 -6.77
N GLY A 753 10.59 -20.74 -7.70
CA GLY A 753 10.66 -19.92 -8.90
C GLY A 753 10.67 -18.40 -8.68
N GLY A 754 10.53 -17.92 -7.44
CA GLY A 754 10.65 -16.50 -7.07
C GLY A 754 9.34 -15.73 -6.91
N ALA A 755 8.18 -16.40 -6.96
CA ALA A 755 6.90 -15.75 -6.67
C ALA A 755 6.71 -15.50 -5.17
N VAL A 756 5.84 -14.54 -4.83
CA VAL A 756 5.56 -14.13 -3.44
C VAL A 756 4.06 -14.12 -3.22
N LEU A 757 3.61 -14.49 -2.00
CA LEU A 757 2.18 -14.48 -1.65
C LEU A 757 1.55 -13.10 -1.71
N THR A 758 2.32 -12.05 -1.45
CA THR A 758 1.82 -10.68 -1.45
C THR A 758 1.45 -10.21 -2.87
N GLY A 759 1.98 -10.86 -3.91
CA GLY A 759 1.74 -10.50 -5.31
C GLY A 759 2.82 -9.64 -5.95
N GLY A 760 2.59 -9.32 -7.23
CA GLY A 760 3.38 -8.39 -8.06
C GLY A 760 4.69 -8.96 -8.62
N ARG A 761 5.24 -10.00 -7.98
CA ARG A 761 6.50 -10.64 -8.36
C ARG A 761 6.33 -12.11 -8.73
N GLY A 762 7.09 -12.52 -9.74
CA GLY A 762 7.32 -13.91 -10.09
C GLY A 762 7.65 -14.08 -11.58
N SER A 763 8.00 -15.31 -11.96
CA SER A 763 8.43 -15.66 -13.31
C SER A 763 7.81 -16.98 -13.73
N PHE A 764 7.26 -17.05 -14.95
CA PHE A 764 6.76 -18.29 -15.53
C PHE A 764 7.91 -19.26 -15.85
N ILE A 765 9.07 -18.73 -16.26
CA ILE A 765 10.30 -19.53 -16.38
C ILE A 765 10.73 -20.04 -15.00
N GLY A 766 10.68 -19.18 -13.98
CA GLY A 766 10.95 -19.56 -12.60
C GLY A 766 10.05 -20.69 -12.10
N ALA A 767 8.74 -20.60 -12.32
CA ALA A 767 7.78 -21.65 -11.97
C ALA A 767 8.06 -22.98 -12.68
N LEU A 768 8.43 -22.93 -13.97
CA LEU A 768 8.84 -24.11 -14.73
C LEU A 768 10.11 -24.74 -14.16
N LEU A 769 11.13 -23.94 -13.86
CA LEU A 769 12.38 -24.41 -13.25
C LEU A 769 12.17 -24.96 -11.84
N GLY A 770 11.28 -24.35 -11.06
CA GLY A 770 10.88 -24.86 -9.76
C GLY A 770 10.20 -26.23 -9.88
N ALA A 771 9.29 -26.40 -10.84
CA ALA A 771 8.67 -27.69 -11.12
C ALA A 771 9.68 -28.74 -11.59
N LEU A 772 10.61 -28.36 -12.48
CA LEU A 772 11.72 -29.21 -12.93
C LEU A 772 12.59 -29.67 -11.76
N PHE A 773 12.96 -28.76 -10.88
CA PHE A 773 13.80 -29.06 -9.73
C PHE A 773 13.11 -30.00 -8.74
N LEU A 774 11.84 -29.73 -8.42
CA LEU A 774 11.07 -30.61 -7.53
C LEU A 774 10.84 -32.00 -8.14
N SER A 775 10.59 -32.06 -9.45
CA SER A 775 10.50 -33.32 -10.19
C SER A 775 11.86 -34.05 -10.24
N LEU A 776 12.97 -33.31 -10.35
CA LEU A 776 14.32 -33.88 -10.33
C LEU A 776 14.59 -34.58 -9.01
N LEU A 777 14.22 -33.98 -7.88
CA LEU A 777 14.37 -34.63 -6.57
C LEU A 777 13.61 -35.97 -6.52
N ASN A 778 12.40 -36.03 -7.07
CA ASN A 778 11.64 -37.28 -7.14
C ASN A 778 12.28 -38.32 -8.07
N ASN A 779 12.95 -37.89 -9.14
CA ASN A 779 13.65 -38.78 -10.07
C ASN A 779 14.99 -39.29 -9.50
N VAL A 780 15.69 -38.45 -8.74
CA VAL A 780 17.03 -38.73 -8.20
C VAL A 780 16.98 -39.62 -6.96
N THR A 781 15.99 -39.44 -6.08
CA THR A 781 15.96 -40.17 -4.80
C THR A 781 15.97 -41.70 -4.93
N PRO A 782 15.22 -42.32 -5.86
CA PRO A 782 15.29 -43.78 -6.05
C PRO A 782 16.65 -44.21 -6.60
N LEU A 783 17.27 -43.42 -7.50
CA LEU A 783 18.57 -43.73 -8.09
C LEU A 783 19.71 -43.69 -7.07
N LEU A 784 19.57 -42.88 -6.02
CA LEU A 784 20.54 -42.77 -4.92
C LEU A 784 20.16 -43.61 -3.69
N ASN A 785 19.09 -44.42 -3.76
CA ASN A 785 18.53 -45.17 -2.62
C ASN A 785 18.24 -44.30 -1.38
N ILE A 786 17.80 -43.06 -1.59
CA ILE A 786 17.44 -42.13 -0.51
C ILE A 786 16.01 -42.47 -0.04
N PRO A 787 15.80 -42.74 1.27
CA PRO A 787 14.47 -43.00 1.81
C PRO A 787 13.51 -41.81 1.61
N ASP A 788 12.22 -42.12 1.38
CA ASP A 788 11.17 -41.12 1.16
C ASP A 788 11.02 -40.12 2.33
N SER A 789 11.27 -40.55 3.57
CA SER A 789 11.27 -39.68 4.75
C SER A 789 12.40 -38.65 4.71
N THR A 790 13.60 -39.06 4.32
CA THR A 790 14.75 -38.18 4.12
C THR A 790 14.49 -37.19 2.99
N ARG A 791 13.88 -37.64 1.89
CA ARG A 791 13.47 -36.76 0.78
C ARG A 791 12.52 -35.65 1.25
N GLN A 792 11.45 -35.99 1.97
CA GLN A 792 10.50 -34.99 2.48
C GLN A 792 11.18 -33.97 3.41
N THR A 793 12.15 -34.43 4.21
CA THR A 793 12.94 -33.57 5.09
C THR A 793 13.80 -32.60 4.30
N ILE A 794 14.52 -33.09 3.28
CA ILE A 794 15.33 -32.28 2.37
C ILE A 794 14.45 -31.23 1.67
N TYR A 795 13.28 -31.64 1.18
CA TYR A 795 12.31 -30.73 0.55
C TYR A 795 11.90 -29.60 1.50
N GLY A 796 11.57 -29.92 2.76
CA GLY A 796 11.23 -28.93 3.77
C GLY A 796 12.36 -27.93 4.02
N PHE A 797 13.61 -28.41 4.15
CA PHE A 797 14.77 -27.53 4.33
C PHE A 797 15.04 -26.63 3.13
N ILE A 798 14.95 -27.15 1.90
CA ILE A 798 15.14 -26.34 0.68
C ILE A 798 14.09 -25.24 0.60
N LEU A 799 12.83 -25.55 0.91
CA LEU A 799 11.75 -24.56 0.92
C LEU A 799 12.00 -23.49 2.00
N LEU A 800 12.41 -23.89 3.21
CA LEU A 800 12.75 -22.95 4.28
C LEU A 800 13.95 -22.05 3.92
N ILE A 801 14.98 -22.61 3.27
CA ILE A 801 16.13 -21.83 2.80
C ILE A 801 15.68 -20.85 1.72
N ALA A 802 14.91 -21.29 0.71
CA ALA A 802 14.41 -20.41 -0.35
C ALA A 802 13.59 -19.24 0.22
N VAL A 803 12.67 -19.52 1.15
CA VAL A 803 11.87 -18.50 1.84
C VAL A 803 12.76 -17.60 2.72
N GLY A 804 13.72 -18.17 3.44
CA GLY A 804 14.64 -17.46 4.33
C GLY A 804 15.57 -16.51 3.58
N THR A 805 16.16 -16.96 2.47
CA THR A 805 17.00 -16.13 1.59
C THR A 805 16.19 -14.99 0.99
N TYR A 806 14.95 -15.24 0.57
CA TYR A 806 14.06 -14.19 0.07
C TYR A 806 13.72 -13.15 1.16
N ALA A 807 13.35 -13.61 2.36
CA ALA A 807 13.07 -12.74 3.51
C ALA A 807 14.30 -11.90 3.92
N TYR A 808 15.50 -12.49 3.86
CA TYR A 808 16.75 -11.79 4.15
C TYR A 808 17.07 -10.71 3.11
N ALA A 809 16.94 -11.03 1.82
CA ALA A 809 17.12 -10.07 0.72
C ALA A 809 16.14 -8.89 0.82
N GLN A 810 14.92 -9.13 1.31
CA GLN A 810 13.92 -8.10 1.53
C GLN A 810 14.25 -7.20 2.74
N ARG A 811 14.79 -7.77 3.83
CA ARG A 811 15.27 -6.99 5.00
C ARG A 811 16.45 -6.09 4.67
N GLY A 812 17.38 -6.57 3.84
CA GLY A 812 18.54 -5.77 3.39
C GLY A 812 18.13 -4.51 2.64
N ARG A 813 17.02 -4.55 1.89
CA ARG A 813 16.44 -3.37 1.22
C ARG A 813 15.80 -2.40 2.19
N ARG A 814 14.95 -2.90 3.10
CA ARG A 814 14.30 -2.05 4.11
C ARG A 814 15.29 -1.32 5.02
N ARG A 815 16.48 -1.89 5.24
CA ARG A 815 17.59 -1.24 5.99
C ARG A 815 18.44 -0.27 5.18
N ALA A 816 18.36 -0.30 3.85
CA ALA A 816 18.96 0.71 2.99
C ALA A 816 17.97 1.85 2.70
N GLU A 817 16.69 1.59 2.93
CA GLU A 817 15.55 2.52 2.77
C GLU A 817 15.24 3.31 4.06
N ALA A 818 15.66 2.81 5.22
CA ALA A 818 15.59 3.47 6.52
C ALA A 818 17.00 3.88 6.96
#